data_AF-A0A537Z5V7-F1
#
_entry.id   AF-A0A537Z5V7-F1
#
_cell.length_a   1.000
_cell.length_b   1.000
_cell.length_c   1.000
_cell.angle_alpha   90.00
_cell.angle_beta   90.00
_cell.angle_gamma   90.00
#
_symmetry.space_group_name_H-M   'P 1'
#
loop_
_entity.id
_entity.type
_entity.pdbx_description
1 polymer ?
#
loop_
_entity_poly.entity_id
_entity_poly.type
_entity_poly.pdbx_seq_one_letter_code
_entity_poly.pdbx_strand_id
1 'polypeptide(L)'
;MPPRSWSWPGPARASGRCSCEAPMVELTVVVPTFDRATVLPRCIDALAAQRLDKEVQVVVVDDGSTDGTAELLRSRTDVEVLRIEHRGRSAARNAGLERALGEVVLFIDDDVVASDDLLQRHLDHHRRRPEGHEALVGRVTWAPDIHVTPHMRWLERGGPLFAFDTIENPDNVDWRHFCTANASVKRSFLDGERFDEDLERAVDVELGYRLSRRGMRLRYDPDALAHHLRRDTPRSTERRMRAVGRSTRIVHEKHPELREPPPDFAPLTPLKAAAARLVPGLREKVFSYRAARAYARGYTEGGSRARGRAWALDRFDALVLAAFAAMSLVILAALATRPLTMTGADGAVVADQLQYFAWIRSAAEHGVIRNMFDVNPRGTSYFVHPGFLLSGLLHRAGLGIAVAYQLLWKPVAILAVFLAFRAYVHRMVPAGLGRSVALLVALFYVSPLAALMGLAHLGPLGARREVDFMSGEVFPGTYMWGYMMTALAVALVPFVLLAAERARVPERRATGRGRAWYAGWAAAGALLMAWLQPWQAVAVLATVGAVELIAWRRAPSVELRRTLLAVGPLVVAGVLPLAYYWWMAKVDPSWGLADRANRGRVANWSWYTWLLALAPVAVPAALAYRQPARDWQALAVRILPGAMVAEYLLISVTGAGTFPFHSVQGMSLPLGVLAVTGIAGSPRLRAVRLSPAALLALVALALLAGVGYKLNNIRIEEHRGGQPYFLTDGERAAFDWLERSPVRGAVMAPIYSGLAVPYRTGRESWVGEVSWTPHFDRRRAEAEALFSGHLPRARAVALVRSSGVRFLYADCLKRADLAPLLRGELAAVRRFGCATVYELRSPR
;
A
#
# COMPACT_ATOMS: atom_id res chain seq x y z
N MET A 1 -43.56 -36.67 31.70
CA MET A 1 -42.25 -37.10 31.16
C MET A 1 -41.24 -36.02 31.51
N PRO A 2 -40.06 -36.33 32.07
CA PRO A 2 -39.06 -35.33 32.39
C PRO A 2 -38.38 -34.81 31.10
N PRO A 3 -37.86 -33.57 31.07
CA PRO A 3 -37.09 -33.06 29.94
C PRO A 3 -35.81 -33.90 29.78
N ARG A 4 -35.56 -34.40 28.57
CA ARG A 4 -34.35 -35.16 28.26
C ARG A 4 -33.14 -34.23 28.29
N SER A 5 -32.17 -34.52 29.14
CA SER A 5 -30.88 -33.83 29.19
C SER A 5 -29.99 -34.35 28.06
N TRP A 6 -29.54 -33.46 27.18
CA TRP A 6 -28.55 -33.74 26.14
C TRP A 6 -27.17 -33.89 26.78
N SER A 7 -26.48 -35.00 26.56
CA SER A 7 -25.12 -35.24 27.06
C SER A 7 -24.16 -35.57 25.91
N TRP A 8 -23.10 -34.77 25.76
CA TRP A 8 -22.10 -34.89 24.70
C TRP A 8 -21.01 -35.93 25.03
N PRO A 9 -20.50 -36.69 24.03
CA PRO A 9 -19.25 -37.42 24.15
C PRO A 9 -18.06 -36.44 24.08
N GLY A 10 -17.15 -36.50 25.07
CA GLY A 10 -15.91 -35.70 25.07
C GLY A 10 -14.95 -36.08 23.93
N PRO A 11 -13.90 -35.26 23.69
CA PRO A 11 -12.94 -35.52 22.61
C PRO A 11 -12.18 -36.83 22.87
N ALA A 12 -12.48 -37.86 22.09
CA ALA A 12 -11.86 -39.16 22.20
C ALA A 12 -10.35 -39.07 21.89
N ARG A 13 -9.52 -39.41 22.89
CA ARG A 13 -8.11 -39.76 22.66
C ARG A 13 -8.07 -41.04 21.85
N ALA A 14 -7.29 -41.03 20.77
CA ALA A 14 -7.10 -42.18 19.91
C ALA A 14 -6.42 -43.34 20.66
N SER A 15 -7.18 -44.37 20.98
CA SER A 15 -6.69 -45.72 21.21
C SER A 15 -7.68 -46.70 20.56
N GLY A 16 -7.13 -47.63 19.77
CA GLY A 16 -7.87 -48.37 18.77
C GLY A 16 -8.89 -49.39 19.28
N ARG A 17 -9.86 -49.63 18.39
CA ARG A 17 -10.80 -50.76 18.25
C ARG A 17 -11.98 -50.82 19.24
N CYS A 18 -13.10 -50.25 18.82
CA CYS A 18 -14.40 -50.95 18.71
C CYS A 18 -15.31 -50.12 17.80
N SER A 19 -15.84 -50.73 16.74
CA SER A 19 -16.82 -50.12 15.84
C SER A 19 -18.20 -50.18 16.50
N CYS A 20 -18.51 -49.21 17.34
CA CYS A 20 -19.87 -48.74 17.55
C CYS A 20 -20.09 -47.62 16.54
N GLU A 21 -21.05 -47.78 15.62
CA GLU A 21 -21.48 -46.69 14.74
C GLU A 21 -21.86 -45.50 15.63
N ALA A 22 -21.03 -44.46 15.62
CA ALA A 22 -21.38 -43.20 16.26
C ALA A 22 -22.71 -42.73 15.65
N PRO A 23 -23.68 -42.27 16.44
CA PRO A 23 -24.96 -41.80 15.90
C PRO A 23 -24.68 -40.73 14.84
N MET A 24 -25.04 -41.01 13.59
CA MET A 24 -24.87 -40.05 12.50
C MET A 24 -25.80 -38.87 12.76
N VAL A 25 -25.23 -37.69 12.99
CA VAL A 25 -25.99 -36.44 13.03
C VAL A 25 -26.61 -36.24 11.64
N GLU A 26 -27.93 -36.24 11.53
CA GLU A 26 -28.61 -36.07 10.23
C GLU A 26 -28.84 -34.58 9.90
N LEU A 27 -29.01 -33.73 10.92
CA LEU A 27 -29.33 -32.31 10.78
C LEU A 27 -28.45 -31.44 11.68
N THR A 28 -27.87 -30.39 11.10
CA THR A 28 -27.26 -29.28 11.85
C THR A 28 -28.10 -28.01 11.69
N VAL A 29 -28.48 -27.39 12.80
CA VAL A 29 -29.07 -26.05 12.84
C VAL A 29 -27.98 -25.01 13.12
N VAL A 30 -27.83 -24.01 12.25
CA VAL A 30 -26.87 -22.91 12.43
C VAL A 30 -27.62 -21.63 12.78
N VAL A 31 -27.34 -21.07 13.96
CA VAL A 31 -27.97 -19.86 14.51
C VAL A 31 -26.93 -18.76 14.71
N PRO A 32 -26.79 -17.79 13.81
CA PRO A 32 -25.91 -16.64 14.01
C PRO A 32 -26.56 -15.62 14.96
N THR A 33 -25.82 -15.12 15.95
CA THR A 33 -26.30 -14.14 16.93
C THR A 33 -25.31 -13.00 17.17
N PHE A 34 -25.84 -11.79 17.41
CA PHE A 34 -25.07 -10.61 17.83
C PHE A 34 -25.91 -9.69 18.71
N ASP A 35 -25.51 -9.50 19.97
CA ASP A 35 -26.16 -8.64 20.96
C ASP A 35 -27.68 -8.94 21.14
N ARG A 36 -28.02 -10.18 21.49
CA ARG A 36 -29.41 -10.67 21.61
C ARG A 36 -29.76 -11.36 22.93
N ALA A 37 -29.19 -10.93 24.05
CA ALA A 37 -29.32 -11.65 25.32
C ALA A 37 -30.79 -11.88 25.74
N THR A 38 -31.69 -10.97 25.38
CA THR A 38 -33.11 -11.02 25.75
C THR A 38 -33.99 -11.86 24.80
N VAL A 39 -33.54 -12.15 23.58
CA VAL A 39 -34.36 -12.79 22.54
C VAL A 39 -33.89 -14.21 22.22
N LEU A 40 -32.57 -14.40 22.14
CA LEU A 40 -31.94 -15.66 21.80
C LEU A 40 -32.41 -16.87 22.63
N PRO A 41 -32.66 -16.76 23.96
CA PRO A 41 -33.14 -17.91 24.75
C PRO A 41 -34.41 -18.53 24.19
N ARG A 42 -35.35 -17.73 23.70
CA ARG A 42 -36.61 -18.24 23.11
C ARG A 42 -36.38 -19.05 21.84
N CYS A 43 -35.39 -18.67 21.02
CA CYS A 43 -35.00 -19.44 19.85
C CYS A 43 -34.39 -20.78 20.26
N ILE A 44 -33.46 -20.78 21.21
CA ILE A 44 -32.77 -22.00 21.65
C ILE A 44 -33.75 -22.95 22.35
N ASP A 45 -34.59 -22.44 23.25
CA ASP A 45 -35.57 -23.25 23.99
C ASP A 45 -36.59 -23.92 23.03
N ALA A 46 -36.99 -23.22 21.96
CA ALA A 46 -37.87 -23.78 20.94
C ALA A 46 -37.19 -24.88 20.10
N LEU A 47 -35.88 -24.76 19.84
CA LEU A 47 -35.09 -25.80 19.18
C LEU A 47 -34.88 -27.01 20.09
N ALA A 48 -34.68 -26.80 21.38
CA ALA A 48 -34.54 -27.87 22.38
C ALA A 48 -35.85 -28.65 22.60
N ALA A 49 -37.01 -28.02 22.37
CA ALA A 49 -38.34 -28.61 22.55
C ALA A 49 -38.89 -29.36 21.32
N GLN A 50 -38.10 -29.49 20.25
CA GLN A 50 -38.54 -30.11 18.99
C GLN A 50 -38.92 -31.58 19.16
N ARG A 51 -39.99 -31.99 18.48
CA ARG A 51 -40.42 -33.39 18.44
C ARG A 51 -39.62 -34.14 17.37
N LEU A 52 -38.45 -34.66 17.75
CA LEU A 52 -37.60 -35.45 16.86
C LEU A 52 -37.07 -36.70 17.57
N ASP A 53 -37.01 -37.81 16.85
CA ASP A 53 -36.48 -39.10 17.33
C ASP A 53 -34.97 -39.28 17.08
N LYS A 54 -34.30 -38.24 16.55
CA LYS A 54 -32.88 -38.23 16.15
C LYS A 54 -32.06 -37.16 16.86
N GLU A 55 -30.75 -37.37 16.89
CA GLU A 55 -29.77 -36.40 17.37
C GLU A 55 -29.60 -35.25 16.34
N VAL A 56 -29.72 -34.01 16.81
CA VAL A 56 -29.54 -32.78 16.02
C VAL A 56 -28.40 -31.99 16.63
N GLN A 57 -27.52 -31.46 15.79
CA GLN A 57 -26.52 -30.51 16.23
C GLN A 57 -27.08 -29.09 16.12
N VAL A 58 -27.11 -28.33 17.21
CA VAL A 58 -27.44 -26.90 17.17
C VAL A 58 -26.15 -26.11 17.41
N VAL A 59 -25.71 -25.35 16.42
CA VAL A 59 -24.51 -24.50 16.47
C VAL A 59 -24.92 -23.04 16.55
N VAL A 60 -24.76 -22.44 17.73
CA VAL A 60 -24.98 -21.01 17.95
C VAL A 60 -23.66 -20.26 17.76
N VAL A 61 -23.62 -19.37 16.79
CA VAL A 61 -22.42 -18.60 16.46
C VAL A 61 -22.54 -17.16 16.95
N ASP A 62 -21.80 -16.85 18.02
CA ASP A 62 -21.73 -15.53 18.62
C ASP A 62 -20.70 -14.65 17.89
N ASP A 63 -21.18 -13.63 17.17
CA ASP A 63 -20.40 -12.68 16.37
C ASP A 63 -19.78 -11.55 17.23
N GLY A 64 -19.21 -11.93 18.38
CA GLY A 64 -18.49 -11.02 19.26
C GLY A 64 -19.39 -10.14 20.14
N SER A 65 -20.53 -10.66 20.61
CA SER A 65 -21.49 -9.90 21.44
C SER A 65 -20.88 -9.32 22.72
N THR A 66 -21.47 -8.22 23.18
CA THR A 66 -21.07 -7.41 24.35
C THR A 66 -22.21 -7.15 25.33
N ASP A 67 -23.44 -7.54 25.00
CA ASP A 67 -24.67 -7.27 25.78
C ASP A 67 -25.00 -8.31 26.87
N GLY A 68 -24.10 -9.27 27.14
CA GLY A 68 -24.36 -10.40 28.04
C GLY A 68 -24.73 -11.71 27.33
N THR A 69 -24.89 -11.70 25.99
CA THR A 69 -25.17 -12.91 25.19
C THR A 69 -24.10 -13.98 25.35
N ALA A 70 -22.83 -13.58 25.46
CA ALA A 70 -21.70 -14.51 25.60
C ALA A 70 -21.77 -15.27 26.94
N GLU A 71 -22.06 -14.56 28.02
CA GLU A 71 -22.25 -15.11 29.36
C GLU A 71 -23.44 -16.07 29.40
N LEU A 72 -24.56 -15.67 28.77
CA LEU A 72 -25.73 -16.52 28.62
C LEU A 72 -25.40 -17.83 27.89
N LEU A 73 -24.69 -17.74 26.76
CA LEU A 73 -24.31 -18.92 25.98
C LEU A 73 -23.33 -19.85 26.71
N ARG A 74 -22.42 -19.32 27.53
CA ARG A 74 -21.53 -20.16 28.36
C ARG A 74 -22.28 -21.04 29.36
N SER A 75 -23.48 -20.64 29.77
CA SER A 75 -24.31 -21.39 30.71
C SER A 75 -25.16 -22.49 30.06
N ARG A 76 -25.21 -22.54 28.71
CA ARG A 76 -25.99 -23.52 27.96
C ARG A 76 -25.15 -24.75 27.64
N THR A 77 -25.70 -25.95 27.87
CA THR A 77 -25.06 -27.24 27.56
C THR A 77 -25.77 -27.99 26.44
N ASP A 78 -26.93 -27.50 26.02
CA ASP A 78 -27.83 -28.05 25.01
C ASP A 78 -27.51 -27.58 23.58
N VAL A 79 -26.54 -26.68 23.41
CA VAL A 79 -26.08 -26.18 22.10
C VAL A 79 -24.56 -26.12 22.03
N GLU A 80 -24.00 -26.25 20.83
CA GLU A 80 -22.59 -25.93 20.56
C GLU A 80 -22.45 -24.42 20.36
N VAL A 81 -21.56 -23.80 21.12
CA VAL A 81 -21.31 -22.36 21.05
C VAL A 81 -19.98 -22.10 20.35
N LEU A 82 -20.02 -21.33 19.28
CA LEU A 82 -18.83 -20.83 18.58
C LEU A 82 -18.78 -19.31 18.68
N ARG A 83 -17.77 -18.77 19.36
CA ARG A 83 -17.55 -17.32 19.38
C ARG A 83 -16.49 -16.93 18.35
N ILE A 84 -16.79 -15.90 17.56
CA ILE A 84 -15.87 -15.30 16.58
C ILE A 84 -15.64 -13.80 16.88
N GLU A 85 -14.64 -13.21 16.25
CA GLU A 85 -14.48 -11.75 16.22
C GLU A 85 -15.58 -11.13 15.36
N HIS A 86 -16.12 -9.98 15.77
CA HIS A 86 -17.25 -9.32 15.09
C HIS A 86 -16.95 -9.03 13.61
N ARG A 87 -17.57 -9.81 12.73
CA ARG A 87 -17.36 -9.78 11.27
C ARG A 87 -18.67 -9.83 10.48
N GLY A 88 -19.81 -9.82 11.17
CA GLY A 88 -21.14 -9.78 10.58
C GLY A 88 -21.72 -11.17 10.31
N ARG A 89 -23.03 -11.18 10.01
CA ARG A 89 -23.84 -12.41 9.92
C ARG A 89 -23.35 -13.43 8.90
N SER A 90 -22.75 -13.00 7.78
CA SER A 90 -22.18 -13.92 6.78
C SER A 90 -21.00 -14.71 7.34
N ALA A 91 -20.10 -14.03 8.06
CA ALA A 91 -18.96 -14.68 8.70
C ALA A 91 -19.43 -15.65 9.79
N ALA A 92 -20.45 -15.27 10.58
CA ALA A 92 -21.05 -16.15 11.58
C ALA A 92 -21.67 -17.41 10.93
N ARG A 93 -22.44 -17.27 9.85
CA ARG A 93 -23.00 -18.43 9.13
C ARG A 93 -21.94 -19.31 8.50
N ASN A 94 -20.89 -18.72 7.92
CA ASN A 94 -19.76 -19.46 7.37
C ASN A 94 -19.04 -20.27 8.46
N ALA A 95 -18.79 -19.66 9.63
CA ALA A 95 -18.15 -20.32 10.75
C ALA A 95 -19.02 -21.47 11.31
N GLY A 96 -20.36 -21.29 11.35
CA GLY A 96 -21.29 -22.35 11.71
C GLY A 96 -21.33 -23.49 10.69
N LEU A 97 -21.32 -23.16 9.39
CA LEU A 97 -21.26 -24.14 8.30
C LEU A 97 -19.99 -24.98 8.36
N GLU A 98 -18.84 -24.41 8.72
CA GLU A 98 -17.58 -25.14 8.94
C GLU A 98 -17.65 -26.15 10.09
N ARG A 99 -18.54 -25.93 11.06
CA ARG A 99 -18.77 -26.83 12.21
C ARG A 99 -19.90 -27.83 11.99
N ALA A 100 -20.64 -27.71 10.89
CA ALA A 100 -21.79 -28.55 10.64
C ALA A 100 -21.38 -30.00 10.37
N LEU A 101 -21.90 -30.92 11.20
CA LEU A 101 -21.69 -32.36 11.09
C LEU A 101 -22.83 -33.04 10.31
N GLY A 102 -24.03 -32.46 10.35
CA GLY A 102 -25.25 -32.95 9.72
C GLY A 102 -25.13 -33.14 8.21
N GLU A 103 -25.84 -34.12 7.67
CA GLU A 103 -26.02 -34.23 6.22
C GLU A 103 -26.81 -33.04 5.68
N VAL A 104 -27.79 -32.56 6.45
CA VAL A 104 -28.59 -31.38 6.16
C VAL A 104 -28.16 -30.22 7.07
N VAL A 105 -28.04 -29.02 6.51
CA VAL A 105 -27.81 -27.78 7.25
C VAL A 105 -29.06 -26.91 7.15
N LEU A 106 -29.65 -26.57 8.29
CA LEU A 106 -30.77 -25.65 8.44
C LEU A 106 -30.26 -24.33 9.04
N PHE A 107 -30.52 -23.21 8.38
CA PHE A 107 -30.24 -21.89 8.91
C PHE A 107 -31.50 -21.30 9.58
N ILE A 108 -31.32 -20.78 10.79
CA ILE A 108 -32.38 -20.10 11.57
C ILE A 108 -31.79 -18.80 12.13
N ASP A 109 -32.55 -17.72 12.10
CA ASP A 109 -32.14 -16.43 12.68
C ASP A 109 -32.39 -16.41 14.21
N ASP A 110 -31.57 -15.67 14.96
CA ASP A 110 -31.58 -15.57 16.44
C ASP A 110 -32.90 -15.08 17.08
N ASP A 111 -33.79 -14.49 16.28
CA ASP A 111 -35.09 -13.96 16.67
C ASP A 111 -36.27 -14.70 16.00
N VAL A 112 -36.05 -15.98 15.69
CA VAL A 112 -37.04 -16.92 15.14
C VAL A 112 -37.30 -18.07 16.12
N VAL A 113 -38.58 -18.39 16.32
CA VAL A 113 -39.07 -19.47 17.19
C VAL A 113 -39.69 -20.55 16.32
N ALA A 114 -39.08 -21.74 16.32
CA ALA A 114 -39.55 -22.89 15.54
C ALA A 114 -40.89 -23.46 16.05
N SER A 115 -41.77 -23.93 15.15
CA SER A 115 -42.90 -24.79 15.54
C SER A 115 -42.44 -26.15 16.04
N ASP A 116 -43.25 -26.85 16.83
CA ASP A 116 -42.91 -28.14 17.47
C ASP A 116 -42.38 -29.22 16.51
N ASP A 117 -42.74 -29.14 15.22
CA ASP A 117 -42.47 -30.12 14.17
C ASP A 117 -41.55 -29.59 13.05
N LEU A 118 -40.98 -28.39 13.20
CA LEU A 118 -40.16 -27.73 12.17
C LEU A 118 -38.99 -28.63 11.74
N LEU A 119 -38.19 -29.11 12.69
CA LEU A 119 -37.00 -29.90 12.36
C LEU A 119 -37.36 -31.23 11.68
N GLN A 120 -38.44 -31.89 12.13
CA GLN A 120 -38.93 -33.12 11.51
C GLN A 120 -39.34 -32.89 10.06
N ARG A 121 -40.03 -31.79 9.76
CA ARG A 121 -40.44 -31.45 8.39
C ARG A 121 -39.25 -31.25 7.45
N HIS A 122 -38.25 -30.49 7.88
CA HIS A 122 -37.02 -30.32 7.10
C HIS A 122 -36.31 -31.66 6.88
N LEU A 123 -36.24 -32.51 7.91
CA LEU A 123 -35.60 -33.81 7.79
C LEU A 123 -36.35 -34.76 6.85
N ASP A 124 -37.66 -34.88 7.00
CA ASP A 124 -38.52 -35.72 6.16
C ASP A 124 -38.48 -35.30 4.69
N HIS A 125 -38.38 -33.99 4.43
CA HIS A 125 -38.20 -33.49 3.08
C HIS A 125 -36.94 -34.05 2.42
N HIS A 126 -35.79 -33.91 3.10
CA HIS A 126 -34.50 -34.36 2.56
C HIS A 126 -34.37 -35.89 2.54
N ARG A 127 -35.07 -36.61 3.42
CA ARG A 127 -35.16 -38.08 3.37
C ARG A 127 -35.98 -38.57 2.18
N ARG A 128 -37.12 -37.94 1.90
CA ARG A 128 -37.96 -38.28 0.73
C ARG A 128 -37.28 -37.93 -0.60
N ARG A 129 -36.27 -37.06 -0.57
CA ARG A 129 -35.55 -36.56 -1.74
C ARG A 129 -34.04 -36.70 -1.53
N PRO A 130 -33.47 -37.90 -1.73
CA PRO A 130 -32.05 -38.18 -1.46
C PRO A 130 -31.09 -37.45 -2.42
N GLU A 131 -31.58 -36.77 -3.46
CA GLU A 131 -30.77 -35.99 -4.39
C GLU A 131 -30.04 -34.82 -3.71
N GLY A 132 -28.78 -34.58 -4.07
CA GLY A 132 -27.94 -33.57 -3.43
C GLY A 132 -28.41 -32.12 -3.62
N HIS A 133 -29.18 -31.83 -4.67
CA HIS A 133 -29.49 -30.46 -5.11
C HIS A 133 -30.83 -29.92 -4.59
N GLU A 134 -31.49 -30.63 -3.68
CA GLU A 134 -32.78 -30.20 -3.11
C GLU A 134 -32.56 -29.24 -1.93
N ALA A 135 -33.40 -28.22 -1.86
CA ALA A 135 -33.41 -27.23 -0.79
C ALA A 135 -34.86 -26.94 -0.37
N LEU A 136 -35.08 -26.73 0.93
CA LEU A 136 -36.40 -26.42 1.47
C LEU A 136 -36.38 -25.06 2.16
N VAL A 137 -37.34 -24.21 1.85
CA VAL A 137 -37.66 -23.02 2.64
C VAL A 137 -39.01 -23.23 3.35
N GLY A 138 -39.05 -22.91 4.64
CA GLY A 138 -40.28 -22.98 5.43
C GLY A 138 -40.92 -21.60 5.59
N ARG A 139 -42.19 -21.58 6.00
CA ARG A 139 -42.94 -20.34 6.24
C ARG A 139 -42.42 -19.61 7.48
N VAL A 140 -42.20 -18.30 7.35
CA VAL A 140 -41.92 -17.42 8.50
C VAL A 140 -43.03 -16.38 8.62
N THR A 141 -43.68 -16.31 9.78
CA THR A 141 -44.72 -15.32 10.09
C THR A 141 -44.42 -14.62 11.41
N TRP A 142 -45.23 -13.63 11.79
CA TRP A 142 -45.10 -12.93 13.05
C TRP A 142 -45.47 -13.83 14.24
N ALA A 143 -44.78 -13.68 15.37
CA ALA A 143 -45.13 -14.44 16.56
C ALA A 143 -46.52 -14.03 17.11
N PRO A 144 -47.31 -14.97 17.69
CA PRO A 144 -48.65 -14.66 18.17
C PRO A 144 -48.70 -13.63 19.31
N ASP A 145 -47.61 -13.53 20.07
CA ASP A 145 -47.45 -12.67 21.24
C ASP A 145 -46.98 -11.23 20.91
N ILE A 146 -46.75 -10.91 19.63
CA ILE A 146 -46.40 -9.55 19.19
C ILE A 146 -47.60 -8.83 18.56
N HIS A 147 -47.78 -7.56 18.92
CA HIS A 147 -48.82 -6.73 18.31
C HIS A 147 -48.49 -6.42 16.84
N VAL A 148 -49.19 -7.08 15.91
CA VAL A 148 -48.97 -6.92 14.47
C VAL A 148 -49.63 -5.64 13.94
N THR A 149 -48.78 -4.63 13.69
CA THR A 149 -49.21 -3.34 13.13
C THR A 149 -49.60 -3.46 11.63
N PRO A 150 -50.38 -2.52 11.08
CA PRO A 150 -50.67 -2.49 9.64
C PRO A 150 -49.43 -2.49 8.74
N HIS A 151 -48.34 -1.84 9.18
CA HIS A 151 -47.05 -1.86 8.48
C HIS A 151 -46.43 -3.28 8.46
N MET A 152 -46.56 -4.03 9.55
CA MET A 152 -46.05 -5.42 9.63
C MET A 152 -46.88 -6.38 8.78
N ARG A 153 -48.21 -6.19 8.70
CA ARG A 153 -49.06 -6.96 7.78
C ARG A 153 -48.70 -6.68 6.32
N TRP A 154 -48.39 -5.43 5.98
CA TRP A 154 -47.94 -5.06 4.65
C TRP A 154 -46.58 -5.70 4.31
N LEU A 155 -45.64 -5.81 5.26
CA LEU A 155 -44.39 -6.52 5.02
C LEU A 155 -44.63 -7.97 4.61
N GLU A 156 -45.51 -8.66 5.33
CA GLU A 156 -45.88 -10.07 5.10
C GLU A 156 -46.68 -10.29 3.80
N ARG A 157 -47.74 -9.50 3.56
CA ARG A 157 -48.70 -9.70 2.46
C ARG A 157 -48.37 -8.92 1.17
N GLY A 158 -47.10 -8.89 0.77
CA GLY A 158 -46.66 -8.24 -0.48
C GLY A 158 -45.55 -7.19 -0.35
N GLY A 159 -44.94 -7.07 0.83
CA GLY A 159 -43.75 -6.26 1.06
C GLY A 159 -42.44 -7.01 0.78
N PRO A 160 -41.28 -6.35 0.95
CA PRO A 160 -39.96 -6.93 0.61
C PRO A 160 -39.46 -8.01 1.60
N LEU A 161 -40.27 -8.41 2.58
CA LEU A 161 -39.89 -9.24 3.72
C LEU A 161 -41.01 -10.22 4.03
N PHE A 162 -40.85 -11.48 3.64
CA PHE A 162 -41.82 -12.58 3.88
C PHE A 162 -43.01 -12.64 2.93
N ALA A 163 -42.82 -12.25 1.66
CA ALA A 163 -43.77 -12.46 0.58
C ALA A 163 -43.90 -13.95 0.16
N PHE A 164 -44.04 -14.87 1.13
CA PHE A 164 -44.31 -16.28 0.86
C PHE A 164 -45.69 -16.47 0.21
N ASP A 165 -46.61 -15.54 0.43
CA ASP A 165 -47.93 -15.50 -0.22
C ASP A 165 -47.84 -15.32 -1.75
N THR A 166 -46.68 -14.94 -2.30
CA THR A 166 -46.47 -14.84 -3.76
C THR A 166 -45.91 -16.12 -4.37
N ILE A 167 -45.73 -17.19 -3.60
CA ILE A 167 -45.26 -18.48 -4.12
C ILE A 167 -46.46 -19.22 -4.72
N GLU A 168 -46.53 -19.23 -6.05
CA GLU A 168 -47.61 -19.91 -6.79
C GLU A 168 -47.43 -21.44 -6.82
N ASN A 169 -46.18 -21.91 -6.92
CA ASN A 169 -45.85 -23.33 -7.01
C ASN A 169 -44.86 -23.74 -5.89
N PRO A 170 -45.33 -24.41 -4.83
CA PRO A 170 -44.48 -24.88 -3.74
C PRO A 170 -43.38 -25.88 -4.17
N ASP A 171 -43.57 -26.58 -5.29
CA ASP A 171 -42.62 -27.58 -5.79
C ASP A 171 -41.52 -27.02 -6.69
N ASN A 172 -41.62 -25.75 -7.09
CA ASN A 172 -40.65 -25.09 -7.93
C ASN A 172 -40.59 -23.58 -7.63
N VAL A 173 -39.84 -23.25 -6.59
CA VAL A 173 -39.74 -21.89 -6.05
C VAL A 173 -38.52 -21.18 -6.65
N ASP A 174 -38.69 -19.89 -6.97
CA ASP A 174 -37.59 -19.07 -7.46
C ASP A 174 -36.52 -18.86 -6.36
N TRP A 175 -35.25 -18.86 -6.75
CA TRP A 175 -34.11 -18.69 -5.84
C TRP A 175 -34.15 -17.36 -5.05
N ARG A 176 -34.90 -16.35 -5.52
CA ARG A 176 -35.14 -15.09 -4.80
C ARG A 176 -35.85 -15.30 -3.46
N HIS A 177 -36.53 -16.43 -3.27
CA HIS A 177 -37.20 -16.79 -2.01
C HIS A 177 -36.31 -17.60 -1.06
N PHE A 178 -35.03 -17.83 -1.40
CA PHE A 178 -34.09 -18.50 -0.50
C PHE A 178 -33.84 -17.65 0.76
N CYS A 179 -34.53 -17.97 1.85
CA CYS A 179 -34.55 -17.20 3.08
C CYS A 179 -33.96 -18.00 4.26
N THR A 180 -32.72 -17.71 4.64
CA THR A 180 -32.00 -18.41 5.71
C THR A 180 -32.51 -18.12 7.13
N ALA A 181 -33.63 -17.39 7.27
CA ALA A 181 -34.36 -17.36 8.52
C ALA A 181 -35.07 -18.71 8.80
N ASN A 182 -35.36 -19.48 7.74
CA ASN A 182 -35.92 -20.82 7.82
C ASN A 182 -35.67 -21.57 6.48
N ALA A 183 -34.42 -21.94 6.20
CA ALA A 183 -34.08 -22.69 4.98
C ALA A 183 -33.02 -23.76 5.22
N SER A 184 -33.24 -24.94 4.65
CA SER A 184 -32.30 -26.07 4.72
C SER A 184 -31.79 -26.53 3.35
N VAL A 185 -30.52 -26.94 3.33
CA VAL A 185 -29.82 -27.45 2.15
C VAL A 185 -28.92 -28.60 2.60
N LYS A 186 -28.65 -29.56 1.71
CA LYS A 186 -27.65 -30.60 1.98
C LYS A 186 -26.25 -30.01 2.07
N ARG A 187 -25.51 -30.41 3.10
CA ARG A 187 -24.13 -29.97 3.36
C ARG A 187 -23.20 -30.24 2.17
N SER A 188 -23.36 -31.39 1.51
CA SER A 188 -22.59 -31.76 0.32
C SER A 188 -22.78 -30.79 -0.85
N PHE A 189 -23.95 -30.15 -0.95
CA PHE A 189 -24.24 -29.17 -2.00
C PHE A 189 -23.70 -27.77 -1.68
N LEU A 190 -23.53 -27.47 -0.40
CA LEU A 190 -22.88 -26.26 0.10
C LEU A 190 -21.35 -26.32 0.04
N ASP A 191 -20.75 -27.48 -0.31
CA ASP A 191 -19.30 -27.64 -0.29
C ASP A 191 -18.61 -26.69 -1.29
N GLY A 192 -17.67 -25.90 -0.76
CA GLY A 192 -16.99 -24.81 -1.46
C GLY A 192 -17.80 -23.50 -1.62
N GLU A 193 -19.09 -23.47 -1.29
CA GLU A 193 -19.96 -22.29 -1.41
C GLU A 193 -20.13 -21.59 -0.06
N ARG A 194 -19.54 -20.40 0.09
CA ARG A 194 -19.66 -19.58 1.30
C ARG A 194 -20.63 -18.43 1.12
N PHE A 195 -21.21 -17.94 2.21
CA PHE A 195 -21.86 -16.63 2.23
C PHE A 195 -20.83 -15.54 1.97
N ASP A 196 -21.19 -14.59 1.11
CA ASP A 196 -20.33 -13.47 0.78
C ASP A 196 -20.26 -12.47 1.96
N GLU A 197 -19.07 -12.33 2.52
CA GLU A 197 -18.82 -11.46 3.69
C GLU A 197 -18.78 -9.96 3.34
N ASP A 198 -18.70 -9.61 2.05
CA ASP A 198 -18.78 -8.21 1.61
C ASP A 198 -20.22 -7.66 1.67
N LEU A 199 -21.22 -8.55 1.78
CA LEU A 199 -22.63 -8.20 1.74
C LEU A 199 -23.22 -8.03 3.15
N GLU A 200 -23.72 -6.82 3.45
CA GLU A 200 -24.45 -6.53 4.69
C GLU A 200 -25.85 -7.18 4.73
N ARG A 201 -26.53 -7.23 3.57
CA ARG A 201 -27.88 -7.77 3.35
C ARG A 201 -27.94 -8.51 2.00
N ALA A 202 -29.07 -9.16 1.71
CA ALA A 202 -29.26 -9.96 0.49
C ALA A 202 -28.26 -11.13 0.31
N VAL A 203 -27.54 -11.49 1.38
CA VAL A 203 -26.59 -12.60 1.44
C VAL A 203 -27.23 -13.94 1.09
N ASP A 204 -28.49 -14.11 1.49
CA ASP A 204 -29.27 -15.33 1.28
C ASP A 204 -29.62 -15.46 -0.21
N VAL A 205 -30.17 -14.39 -0.77
CA VAL A 205 -30.59 -14.30 -2.17
C VAL A 205 -29.39 -14.45 -3.13
N GLU A 206 -28.23 -13.88 -2.80
CA GLU A 206 -27.01 -14.05 -3.59
C GLU A 206 -26.48 -15.49 -3.56
N LEU A 207 -26.47 -16.15 -2.40
CA LEU A 207 -26.10 -17.56 -2.30
C LEU A 207 -27.12 -18.43 -3.05
N GLY A 208 -28.42 -18.18 -2.87
CA GLY A 208 -29.50 -18.86 -3.58
C GLY A 208 -29.35 -18.76 -5.10
N TYR A 209 -28.93 -17.61 -5.63
CA TYR A 209 -28.59 -17.46 -7.05
C TYR A 209 -27.42 -18.36 -7.47
N ARG A 210 -26.32 -18.38 -6.72
CA ARG A 210 -25.18 -19.27 -7.04
C ARG A 210 -25.57 -20.74 -6.99
N LEU A 211 -26.38 -21.13 -6.01
CA LEU A 211 -26.89 -22.50 -5.87
C LEU A 211 -27.85 -22.88 -7.01
N SER A 212 -28.74 -21.97 -7.45
CA SER A 212 -29.63 -22.24 -8.59
C SER A 212 -28.88 -22.43 -9.90
N ARG A 213 -27.77 -21.68 -10.11
CA ARG A 213 -26.84 -21.89 -11.23
C ARG A 213 -26.15 -23.26 -11.19
N ARG A 214 -26.05 -23.89 -10.02
CA ARG A 214 -25.56 -25.27 -9.82
C ARG A 214 -26.67 -26.33 -9.89
N GLY A 215 -27.90 -25.94 -10.24
CA GLY A 215 -29.04 -26.84 -10.39
C GLY A 215 -29.87 -27.04 -9.12
N MET A 216 -29.76 -26.15 -8.13
CA MET A 216 -30.60 -26.21 -6.92
C MET A 216 -32.09 -26.18 -7.28
N ARG A 217 -32.85 -27.08 -6.66
CA ARG A 217 -34.32 -27.07 -6.67
C ARG A 217 -34.81 -26.60 -5.31
N LEU A 218 -35.33 -25.38 -5.27
CA LEU A 218 -35.90 -24.80 -4.06
C LEU A 218 -37.39 -25.15 -3.99
N ARG A 219 -37.82 -25.70 -2.86
CA ARG A 219 -39.21 -26.03 -2.55
C ARG A 219 -39.68 -25.26 -1.32
N TYR A 220 -40.98 -25.08 -1.20
CA TYR A 220 -41.61 -24.39 -0.09
C TYR A 220 -42.56 -25.33 0.65
N ASP A 221 -42.42 -25.41 1.97
CA ASP A 221 -43.35 -26.11 2.85
C ASP A 221 -44.06 -25.07 3.73
N PRO A 222 -45.35 -24.78 3.47
CA PRO A 222 -46.10 -23.78 4.24
C PRO A 222 -46.32 -24.20 5.69
N ASP A 223 -46.25 -25.51 5.97
CA ASP A 223 -46.46 -26.05 7.30
C ASP A 223 -45.14 -26.13 8.09
N ALA A 224 -43.97 -26.06 7.45
CA ALA A 224 -42.69 -25.84 8.12
C ALA A 224 -42.60 -24.41 8.70
N LEU A 225 -43.34 -24.17 9.78
CA LEU A 225 -43.66 -22.86 10.32
C LEU A 225 -42.66 -22.38 11.36
N ALA A 226 -42.25 -21.12 11.24
CA ALA A 226 -41.48 -20.43 12.27
C ALA A 226 -42.01 -19.02 12.53
N HIS A 227 -41.86 -18.57 13.78
CA HIS A 227 -42.41 -17.32 14.29
C HIS A 227 -41.32 -16.29 14.59
N HIS A 228 -41.41 -15.12 14.00
CA HIS A 228 -40.41 -14.06 14.15
C HIS A 228 -40.78 -13.11 15.29
N LEU A 229 -39.86 -12.91 16.24
CA LEU A 229 -40.03 -12.07 17.44
C LEU A 229 -39.79 -10.57 17.20
N ARG A 230 -39.58 -10.15 15.95
CA ARG A 230 -39.15 -8.79 15.60
C ARG A 230 -40.32 -7.81 15.52
N ARG A 231 -40.11 -6.59 16.02
CA ARG A 231 -41.04 -5.46 15.88
C ARG A 231 -40.53 -4.47 14.82
N ASP A 232 -41.11 -4.52 13.63
CA ASP A 232 -40.72 -3.65 12.51
C ASP A 232 -41.56 -2.36 12.42
N THR A 233 -40.85 -1.24 12.37
CA THR A 233 -41.42 0.11 12.17
C THR A 233 -41.10 0.61 10.75
N PRO A 234 -41.85 1.58 10.20
CA PRO A 234 -41.52 2.15 8.90
C PRO A 234 -40.07 2.66 8.80
N ARG A 235 -39.53 3.23 9.88
CA ARG A 235 -38.13 3.69 9.94
C ARG A 235 -37.13 2.53 9.97
N SER A 236 -37.42 1.41 10.64
CA SER A 236 -36.54 0.24 10.59
C SER A 236 -36.54 -0.38 9.19
N THR A 237 -37.70 -0.45 8.53
CA THR A 237 -37.82 -0.89 7.13
C THR A 237 -37.04 0.01 6.18
N GLU A 238 -37.17 1.33 6.26
CA GLU A 238 -36.41 2.26 5.41
C GLU A 238 -34.88 2.07 5.58
N ARG A 239 -34.40 1.95 6.84
CA ARG A 239 -32.98 1.66 7.11
C ARG A 239 -32.53 0.33 6.49
N ARG A 240 -33.35 -0.70 6.64
CA ARG A 240 -33.09 -2.02 6.07
C ARG A 240 -33.07 -1.98 4.55
N MET A 241 -34.05 -1.35 3.91
CA MET A 241 -34.11 -1.25 2.45
C MET A 241 -32.93 -0.47 1.89
N ARG A 242 -32.45 0.56 2.58
CA ARG A 242 -31.20 1.24 2.22
C ARG A 242 -29.97 0.33 2.32
N ALA A 243 -29.91 -0.55 3.31
CA ALA A 243 -28.86 -1.58 3.41
C ALA A 243 -28.98 -2.63 2.29
N VAL A 244 -30.19 -3.10 2.01
CA VAL A 244 -30.48 -4.00 0.87
C VAL A 244 -30.03 -3.36 -0.44
N GLY A 245 -30.36 -2.09 -0.70
CA GLY A 245 -29.91 -1.38 -1.90
C GLY A 245 -28.37 -1.33 -2.03
N ARG A 246 -27.65 -1.06 -0.93
CA ARG A 246 -26.17 -1.10 -0.94
C ARG A 246 -25.63 -2.48 -1.30
N SER A 247 -26.21 -3.54 -0.72
CA SER A 247 -25.79 -4.91 -1.01
C SER A 247 -26.17 -5.35 -2.41
N THR A 248 -27.37 -5.04 -2.89
CA THR A 248 -27.79 -5.37 -4.27
C THR A 248 -26.88 -4.69 -5.30
N ARG A 249 -26.35 -3.51 -5.01
CA ARG A 249 -25.33 -2.89 -5.86
C ARG A 249 -24.07 -3.74 -5.98
N ILE A 250 -23.57 -4.30 -4.87
CA ILE A 250 -22.42 -5.20 -4.84
C ILE A 250 -22.76 -6.51 -5.58
N VAL A 251 -23.96 -7.07 -5.34
CA VAL A 251 -24.45 -8.27 -6.06
C VAL A 251 -24.47 -8.02 -7.57
N HIS A 252 -25.02 -6.90 -8.05
CA HIS A 252 -25.02 -6.55 -9.48
C HIS A 252 -23.61 -6.27 -10.04
N GLU A 253 -22.62 -5.96 -9.19
CA GLU A 253 -21.22 -5.82 -9.61
C GLU A 253 -20.49 -7.17 -9.71
N LYS A 254 -20.93 -8.17 -8.91
CA LYS A 254 -20.43 -9.55 -8.94
C LYS A 254 -21.13 -10.40 -10.01
N HIS A 255 -22.44 -10.20 -10.18
CA HIS A 255 -23.33 -10.92 -11.10
C HIS A 255 -24.09 -9.91 -12.01
N PRO A 256 -23.44 -9.37 -13.06
CA PRO A 256 -24.00 -8.32 -13.92
C PRO A 256 -25.30 -8.69 -14.64
N GLU A 257 -25.53 -9.98 -14.87
CA GLU A 257 -26.72 -10.54 -15.50
C GLU A 257 -27.99 -10.36 -14.66
N LEU A 258 -27.87 -10.17 -13.34
CA LEU A 258 -28.99 -9.89 -12.44
C LEU A 258 -29.43 -8.42 -12.45
N ARG A 259 -28.80 -7.58 -13.29
CA ARG A 259 -29.01 -6.14 -13.27
C ARG A 259 -30.35 -5.77 -13.93
N GLU A 260 -31.35 -5.57 -13.10
CA GLU A 260 -32.54 -4.81 -13.48
C GLU A 260 -32.30 -3.29 -13.28
N PRO A 261 -32.87 -2.42 -14.14
CA PRO A 261 -32.85 -0.98 -13.90
C PRO A 261 -33.61 -0.66 -12.60
N PRO A 262 -33.09 0.26 -11.75
CA PRO A 262 -33.86 0.70 -10.59
C PRO A 262 -35.19 1.31 -11.08
N PRO A 263 -36.32 1.04 -10.40
CA PRO A 263 -37.60 1.61 -10.81
C PRO A 263 -37.55 3.14 -10.79
N ASP A 264 -38.18 3.80 -11.78
CA ASP A 264 -38.34 5.25 -11.76
C ASP A 264 -39.37 5.67 -10.70
N PHE A 265 -38.95 6.46 -9.73
CA PHE A 265 -39.80 6.85 -8.59
C PHE A 265 -40.30 8.28 -8.71
N ALA A 266 -41.56 8.47 -9.11
CA ALA A 266 -42.21 9.78 -9.05
C ALA A 266 -42.47 10.23 -7.59
N PRO A 267 -42.16 11.48 -7.20
CA PRO A 267 -42.37 11.96 -5.83
C PRO A 267 -43.85 11.99 -5.42
N LEU A 268 -44.15 11.47 -4.23
CA LEU A 268 -45.48 11.63 -3.62
C LEU A 268 -45.69 13.08 -3.19
N THR A 269 -46.81 13.69 -3.61
CA THR A 269 -47.20 15.02 -3.15
C THR A 269 -47.56 15.03 -1.66
N PRO A 270 -47.37 16.15 -0.94
CA PRO A 270 -47.73 16.27 0.48
C PRO A 270 -49.19 15.88 0.76
N LEU A 271 -50.10 16.21 -0.17
CA LEU A 271 -51.51 15.88 -0.13
C LEU A 271 -51.77 14.35 -0.15
N LYS A 272 -51.07 13.59 -1.01
CA LYS A 272 -51.17 12.12 -1.06
C LYS A 272 -50.59 11.47 0.20
N ALA A 273 -49.53 12.04 0.78
CA ALA A 273 -48.95 11.57 2.04
C ALA A 273 -49.86 11.85 3.26
N ALA A 274 -50.58 12.97 3.26
CA ALA A 274 -51.55 13.31 4.30
C ALA A 274 -52.83 12.44 4.21
N ALA A 275 -53.38 12.25 3.00
CA ALA A 275 -54.56 11.42 2.75
C ALA A 275 -54.38 9.95 3.14
N ALA A 276 -53.14 9.44 3.07
CA ALA A 276 -52.81 8.10 3.54
C ALA A 276 -53.08 7.88 5.05
N ARG A 277 -53.18 8.94 5.87
CA ARG A 277 -53.56 8.75 7.28
C ARG A 277 -55.02 8.34 7.46
N LEU A 278 -55.89 8.50 6.45
CA LEU A 278 -57.33 8.27 6.57
C LEU A 278 -57.84 7.10 5.72
N VAL A 279 -57.12 6.69 4.67
CA VAL A 279 -57.54 5.62 3.74
C VAL A 279 -56.59 4.41 3.79
N PRO A 280 -57.07 3.20 4.16
CA PRO A 280 -56.24 1.99 4.29
C PRO A 280 -55.40 1.65 3.04
N GLY A 281 -55.98 1.67 1.84
CA GLY A 281 -55.27 1.35 0.59
C GLY A 281 -54.22 2.39 0.14
N LEU A 282 -54.27 3.63 0.64
CA LEU A 282 -53.21 4.61 0.40
C LEU A 282 -52.02 4.43 1.34
N ARG A 283 -52.20 3.82 2.53
CA ARG A 283 -51.11 3.60 3.51
C ARG A 283 -50.04 2.67 2.96
N GLU A 284 -50.45 1.56 2.37
CA GLU A 284 -49.53 0.56 1.79
C GLU A 284 -48.72 1.15 0.63
N LYS A 285 -49.35 1.95 -0.24
CA LYS A 285 -48.64 2.69 -1.31
C LYS A 285 -47.58 3.64 -0.76
N VAL A 286 -47.84 4.30 0.38
CA VAL A 286 -46.85 5.16 1.05
C VAL A 286 -45.69 4.36 1.64
N PHE A 287 -45.96 3.20 2.24
CA PHE A 287 -44.91 2.31 2.74
C PHE A 287 -44.03 1.77 1.60
N SER A 288 -44.63 1.27 0.52
CA SER A 288 -43.91 0.82 -0.68
C SER A 288 -43.03 1.92 -1.27
N TYR A 289 -43.56 3.15 -1.40
CA TYR A 289 -42.77 4.28 -1.91
C TYR A 289 -41.55 4.59 -1.02
N ARG A 290 -41.73 4.64 0.30
CA ARG A 290 -40.64 4.92 1.25
C ARG A 290 -39.58 3.83 1.25
N ALA A 291 -39.99 2.57 1.27
CA ALA A 291 -39.11 1.42 1.17
C ALA A 291 -38.29 1.46 -0.13
N ALA A 292 -38.94 1.71 -1.26
CA ALA A 292 -38.28 1.72 -2.57
C ALA A 292 -37.35 2.94 -2.76
N ARG A 293 -37.73 4.13 -2.27
CA ARG A 293 -36.84 5.31 -2.25
C ARG A 293 -35.61 5.07 -1.38
N ALA A 294 -35.76 4.43 -0.22
CA ALA A 294 -34.65 4.10 0.65
C ALA A 294 -33.70 3.09 0.00
N TYR A 295 -34.25 2.08 -0.69
CA TYR A 295 -33.49 1.14 -1.51
C TYR A 295 -32.69 1.86 -2.61
N ALA A 296 -33.31 2.73 -3.40
CA ALA A 296 -32.63 3.47 -4.47
C ALA A 296 -31.46 4.32 -3.95
N ARG A 297 -31.66 5.03 -2.82
CA ARG A 297 -30.58 5.76 -2.14
C ARG A 297 -29.45 4.82 -1.73
N GLY A 298 -29.78 3.69 -1.12
CA GLY A 298 -28.81 2.65 -0.77
C GLY A 298 -28.00 2.16 -1.97
N TYR A 299 -28.67 1.90 -3.10
CA TYR A 299 -28.06 1.44 -4.34
C TYR A 299 -27.03 2.44 -4.89
N THR A 300 -27.36 3.74 -4.86
CA THR A 300 -26.41 4.80 -5.26
C THR A 300 -25.23 4.93 -4.29
N GLU A 301 -25.46 4.77 -2.98
CA GLU A 301 -24.44 4.89 -1.95
C GLU A 301 -23.45 3.71 -1.92
N GLY A 302 -23.92 2.50 -2.21
CA GLY A 302 -23.10 1.27 -2.22
C GLY A 302 -21.89 1.39 -3.15
N GLY A 303 -22.05 2.08 -4.29
CA GLY A 303 -20.96 2.36 -5.23
C GLY A 303 -19.92 3.37 -4.75
N SER A 304 -20.21 4.18 -3.71
CA SER A 304 -19.30 5.18 -3.14
C SER A 304 -18.59 4.71 -1.85
N ARG A 305 -19.28 3.95 -0.99
CA ARG A 305 -18.73 3.51 0.31
C ARG A 305 -17.67 2.40 0.16
N ALA A 306 -17.80 1.54 -0.85
CA ALA A 306 -16.74 0.58 -1.21
C ALA A 306 -15.45 1.29 -1.67
N ARG A 307 -15.57 2.47 -2.30
CA ARG A 307 -14.42 3.31 -2.67
C ARG A 307 -13.85 4.10 -1.49
N GLY A 308 -14.69 4.56 -0.56
CA GLY A 308 -14.29 5.31 0.64
C GLY A 308 -13.58 4.48 1.71
N ARG A 309 -13.95 3.20 1.90
CA ARG A 309 -13.25 2.29 2.83
C ARG A 309 -11.87 1.84 2.34
N ALA A 310 -11.62 1.83 1.03
CA ALA A 310 -10.34 1.39 0.48
C ALA A 310 -9.15 2.31 0.86
N TRP A 311 -9.42 3.58 1.15
CA TRP A 311 -8.41 4.60 1.51
C TRP A 311 -8.47 5.02 2.98
N ALA A 312 -9.43 4.53 3.77
CA ALA A 312 -9.44 4.78 5.21
C ALA A 312 -8.20 4.13 5.84
N LEU A 313 -7.44 4.92 6.61
CA LEU A 313 -6.32 4.44 7.41
C LEU A 313 -6.89 3.80 8.68
N ASP A 314 -6.51 2.57 8.97
CA ASP A 314 -6.75 2.01 10.29
C ASP A 314 -5.76 2.61 11.31
N ARG A 315 -5.95 2.27 12.60
CA ARG A 315 -5.07 2.80 13.67
C ARG A 315 -3.61 2.38 13.48
N PHE A 316 -3.37 1.18 12.95
CA PHE A 316 -2.01 0.69 12.72
C PHE A 316 -1.35 1.45 11.56
N ASP A 317 -2.04 1.60 10.44
CA ASP A 317 -1.61 2.40 9.29
C ASP A 317 -1.27 3.84 9.68
N ALA A 318 -2.11 4.46 10.53
CA ALA A 318 -1.87 5.81 11.03
C ALA A 318 -0.60 5.89 11.90
N LEU A 319 -0.36 4.90 12.77
CA LEU A 319 0.86 4.82 13.58
C LEU A 319 2.10 4.59 12.72
N VAL A 320 2.02 3.72 11.71
CA VAL A 320 3.12 3.47 10.78
C VAL A 320 3.44 4.71 9.96
N LEU A 321 2.42 5.43 9.46
CA LEU A 321 2.60 6.70 8.77
C LEU A 321 3.25 7.75 9.68
N ALA A 322 2.80 7.87 10.93
CA ALA A 322 3.37 8.79 11.90
C ALA A 322 4.85 8.45 12.20
N ALA A 323 5.16 7.18 12.40
CA ALA A 323 6.53 6.71 12.62
C ALA A 323 7.43 6.98 11.40
N PHE A 324 6.92 6.71 10.18
CA PHE A 324 7.65 6.96 8.95
C PHE A 324 7.89 8.47 8.75
N ALA A 325 6.88 9.31 8.99
CA ALA A 325 7.01 10.76 8.92
C ALA A 325 8.01 11.31 9.95
N ALA A 326 7.96 10.83 11.20
CA ALA A 326 8.90 11.22 12.24
C ALA A 326 10.35 10.86 11.86
N MET A 327 10.57 9.64 11.35
CA MET A 327 11.87 9.18 10.87
C MET A 327 12.37 10.00 9.68
N SER A 328 11.49 10.40 8.75
CA SER A 328 11.84 11.24 7.60
C SER A 328 12.29 12.65 8.01
N LEU A 329 11.89 13.12 9.19
CA LEU A 329 12.21 14.45 9.71
C LEU A 329 13.33 14.45 10.76
N VAL A 330 13.80 13.27 11.19
CA VAL A 330 14.72 13.16 12.34
C VAL A 330 16.05 13.90 12.14
N ILE A 331 16.64 13.84 10.95
CA ILE A 331 17.92 14.54 10.67
C ILE A 331 17.67 16.05 10.64
N LEU A 332 16.64 16.50 9.94
CA LEU A 332 16.30 17.92 9.87
C LEU A 332 16.02 18.48 11.28
N ALA A 333 15.28 17.73 12.10
CA ALA A 333 15.00 18.09 13.49
C ALA A 333 16.30 18.16 14.33
N ALA A 334 17.21 17.19 14.18
CA ALA A 334 18.50 17.20 14.88
C ALA A 334 19.37 18.40 14.47
N LEU A 335 19.48 18.68 13.16
CA LEU A 335 20.27 19.79 12.64
C LEU A 335 19.68 21.15 13.07
N ALA A 336 18.35 21.27 13.14
CA ALA A 336 17.67 22.50 13.56
C ALA A 336 17.92 22.89 15.03
N THR A 337 18.43 21.98 15.88
CA THR A 337 18.78 22.30 17.28
C THR A 337 20.11 23.01 17.45
N ARG A 338 20.94 23.11 16.39
CA ARG A 338 22.26 23.74 16.46
C ARG A 338 22.16 25.26 16.26
N PRO A 339 22.99 26.07 16.95
CA PRO A 339 22.97 27.53 16.84
C PRO A 339 23.66 28.06 15.57
N LEU A 340 23.90 27.22 14.56
CA LEU A 340 24.58 27.57 13.32
C LEU A 340 23.61 27.64 12.14
N THR A 341 23.96 28.42 11.12
CA THR A 341 23.20 28.48 9.88
C THR A 341 23.26 27.14 9.17
N MET A 342 22.11 26.56 8.83
CA MET A 342 22.11 25.39 7.95
C MET A 342 22.36 25.79 6.50
N THR A 343 23.14 24.99 5.76
CA THR A 343 23.17 25.07 4.28
C THR A 343 21.81 24.72 3.67
N GLY A 344 20.94 24.11 4.46
CA GLY A 344 19.65 23.60 4.05
C GLY A 344 19.72 22.16 3.56
N ALA A 345 20.89 21.52 3.56
CA ALA A 345 21.00 20.09 3.32
C ALA A 345 20.62 19.29 4.59
N ASP A 346 19.94 18.17 4.40
CA ASP A 346 19.48 17.25 5.44
C ASP A 346 19.69 15.77 5.03
N GLY A 347 20.51 15.53 4.01
CA GLY A 347 20.79 14.20 3.50
C GLY A 347 22.01 13.53 4.09
N ALA A 348 22.10 12.21 3.89
CA ALA A 348 23.24 11.40 4.34
C ALA A 348 24.53 11.71 3.57
N VAL A 349 24.41 12.22 2.32
CA VAL A 349 25.51 12.75 1.53
C VAL A 349 25.14 14.17 1.09
N VAL A 350 25.66 15.15 1.83
CA VAL A 350 25.40 16.58 1.60
C VAL A 350 25.90 17.03 0.24
N ALA A 351 27.01 16.47 -0.26
CA ALA A 351 27.57 16.85 -1.55
C ALA A 351 26.55 16.69 -2.70
N ASP A 352 25.86 15.55 -2.76
CA ASP A 352 24.82 15.28 -3.76
C ASP A 352 23.65 16.26 -3.63
N GLN A 353 23.23 16.53 -2.39
CA GLN A 353 22.10 17.43 -2.16
C GLN A 353 22.43 18.89 -2.53
N LEU A 354 23.66 19.35 -2.25
CA LEU A 354 24.10 20.69 -2.66
C LEU A 354 24.27 20.80 -4.18
N GLN A 355 24.63 19.70 -4.86
CA GLN A 355 24.54 19.63 -6.32
C GLN A 355 23.09 19.79 -6.80
N TYR A 356 22.11 19.14 -6.16
CA TYR A 356 20.70 19.36 -6.52
C TYR A 356 20.27 20.81 -6.32
N PHE A 357 20.73 21.47 -5.24
CA PHE A 357 20.46 22.89 -5.03
C PHE A 357 21.10 23.77 -6.11
N ALA A 358 22.30 23.43 -6.57
CA ALA A 358 22.95 24.10 -7.70
C ALA A 358 22.12 23.95 -8.99
N TRP A 359 21.57 22.78 -9.25
CA TRP A 359 20.68 22.54 -10.38
C TRP A 359 19.38 23.32 -10.28
N ILE A 360 18.78 23.39 -9.09
CA ILE A 360 17.57 24.19 -8.83
C ILE A 360 17.85 25.68 -9.08
N ARG A 361 18.99 26.19 -8.61
CA ARG A 361 19.42 27.57 -8.89
C ARG A 361 19.55 27.83 -10.38
N SER A 362 20.28 26.96 -11.09
CA SER A 362 20.46 27.07 -12.54
C SER A 362 19.13 27.05 -13.28
N ALA A 363 18.23 26.14 -12.91
CA ALA A 363 16.91 26.02 -13.52
C ALA A 363 16.02 27.25 -13.25
N ALA A 364 16.12 27.86 -12.06
CA ALA A 364 15.39 29.09 -11.73
C ALA A 364 15.83 30.28 -12.61
N GLU A 365 17.13 30.37 -12.90
CA GLU A 365 17.73 31.46 -13.68
C GLU A 365 17.51 31.28 -15.19
N HIS A 366 17.66 30.05 -15.71
CA HIS A 366 17.74 29.80 -17.15
C HIS A 366 16.58 28.95 -17.71
N GLY A 367 15.71 28.40 -16.86
CA GLY A 367 14.67 27.42 -17.26
C GLY A 367 15.23 26.02 -17.56
N VAL A 368 16.55 25.86 -17.53
CA VAL A 368 17.28 24.64 -17.82
C VAL A 368 18.50 24.51 -16.90
N ILE A 369 19.02 23.30 -16.73
CA ILE A 369 20.11 23.00 -15.81
C ILE A 369 21.44 22.99 -16.56
N ARG A 370 22.42 23.71 -16.02
CA ARG A 370 23.82 23.75 -16.47
C ARG A 370 24.73 23.10 -15.43
N ASN A 371 25.87 22.58 -15.87
CA ASN A 371 26.96 22.23 -14.96
C ASN A 371 27.62 23.49 -14.37
N MET A 372 27.34 23.76 -13.09
CA MET A 372 27.87 24.92 -12.35
C MET A 372 29.22 24.63 -11.67
N PHE A 373 29.78 23.43 -11.84
CA PHE A 373 31.09 23.03 -11.30
C PHE A 373 32.18 23.01 -12.38
N ASP A 374 31.89 23.59 -13.54
CA ASP A 374 32.86 23.85 -14.60
C ASP A 374 32.86 25.34 -14.95
N VAL A 375 34.04 25.96 -14.87
CA VAL A 375 34.25 27.41 -15.03
C VAL A 375 34.65 27.83 -16.44
N ASN A 376 34.92 26.86 -17.32
CA ASN A 376 35.25 27.14 -18.72
C ASN A 376 34.63 26.10 -19.65
N PRO A 377 33.30 26.12 -19.77
CA PRO A 377 32.64 25.09 -20.54
C PRO A 377 32.70 25.46 -22.02
N ARG A 378 33.71 24.95 -22.72
CA ARG A 378 33.61 24.82 -24.18
C ARG A 378 32.54 23.77 -24.47
N GLY A 379 31.29 24.20 -24.60
CA GLY A 379 30.16 23.34 -24.97
C GLY A 379 29.34 22.77 -23.81
N THR A 380 29.05 23.53 -22.74
CA THR A 380 28.03 23.11 -21.75
C THR A 380 26.68 22.91 -22.41
N SER A 381 26.14 21.69 -22.42
CA SER A 381 24.75 21.48 -22.77
C SER A 381 23.88 21.63 -21.54
N TYR A 382 22.69 22.13 -21.80
CA TYR A 382 21.65 22.29 -20.83
C TYR A 382 20.80 21.02 -20.78
N PHE A 383 20.40 20.59 -19.58
CA PHE A 383 19.45 19.49 -19.44
C PHE A 383 18.21 19.90 -18.67
N VAL A 384 17.14 19.14 -18.85
CA VAL A 384 15.87 19.37 -18.16
C VAL A 384 15.67 18.27 -17.13
N HIS A 385 15.20 18.68 -15.94
CA HIS A 385 14.70 17.74 -14.94
C HIS A 385 13.45 18.36 -14.29
N PRO A 386 12.25 17.77 -14.47
CA PRO A 386 10.99 18.43 -14.11
C PRO A 386 10.88 18.73 -12.61
N GLY A 387 11.39 17.85 -11.75
CA GLY A 387 11.35 18.06 -10.29
C GLY A 387 12.22 19.24 -9.83
N PHE A 388 13.37 19.46 -10.46
CA PHE A 388 14.26 20.58 -10.12
C PHE A 388 13.78 21.87 -10.78
N LEU A 389 13.19 21.78 -11.99
CA LEU A 389 12.53 22.92 -12.63
C LEU A 389 11.38 23.46 -11.78
N LEU A 390 10.50 22.60 -11.27
CA LEU A 390 9.39 23.05 -10.41
C LEU A 390 9.89 23.71 -9.12
N SER A 391 10.94 23.14 -8.51
CA SER A 391 11.60 23.75 -7.35
C SER A 391 12.24 25.10 -7.70
N GLY A 392 12.80 25.23 -8.91
CA GLY A 392 13.39 26.46 -9.42
C GLY A 392 12.35 27.56 -9.70
N LEU A 393 11.17 27.18 -10.21
CA LEU A 393 10.03 28.11 -10.39
C LEU A 393 9.54 28.66 -9.05
N LEU A 394 9.48 27.80 -8.02
CA LEU A 394 9.17 28.23 -6.66
C LEU A 394 10.25 29.13 -6.06
N HIS A 395 11.52 28.84 -6.35
CA HIS A 395 12.62 29.72 -5.93
C HIS A 395 12.50 31.11 -6.57
N ARG A 396 12.20 31.16 -7.88
CA ARG A 396 11.94 32.41 -8.61
C ARG A 396 10.71 33.17 -8.09
N ALA A 397 9.75 32.46 -7.49
CA ALA A 397 8.60 33.05 -6.80
C ALA A 397 8.94 33.61 -5.39
N GLY A 398 10.19 33.52 -4.94
CA GLY A 398 10.67 34.14 -3.70
C GLY A 398 10.96 33.17 -2.55
N LEU A 399 10.78 31.86 -2.75
CA LEU A 399 11.15 30.86 -1.73
C LEU A 399 12.66 30.59 -1.75
N GLY A 400 13.29 30.35 -0.60
CA GLY A 400 14.68 29.88 -0.57
C GLY A 400 14.82 28.50 -1.21
N ILE A 401 15.96 28.19 -1.84
CA ILE A 401 16.14 26.91 -2.59
C ILE A 401 15.91 25.68 -1.71
N ALA A 402 16.52 25.65 -0.53
CA ALA A 402 16.34 24.53 0.40
C ALA A 402 14.88 24.37 0.83
N VAL A 403 14.18 25.48 1.06
CA VAL A 403 12.76 25.52 1.41
C VAL A 403 11.90 25.03 0.25
N ALA A 404 12.14 25.53 -0.96
CA ALA A 404 11.43 25.14 -2.18
C ALA A 404 11.58 23.64 -2.48
N TYR A 405 12.75 23.06 -2.19
CA TYR A 405 12.98 21.62 -2.35
C TYR A 405 12.37 20.81 -1.20
N GLN A 406 12.66 21.15 0.06
CA GLN A 406 12.26 20.33 1.21
C GLN A 406 10.79 20.48 1.58
N LEU A 407 10.26 21.69 1.69
CA LEU A 407 8.87 21.89 2.13
C LEU A 407 7.86 21.41 1.08
N LEU A 408 8.18 21.53 -0.21
CA LEU A 408 7.32 21.00 -1.26
C LEU A 408 7.37 19.48 -1.26
N TRP A 409 8.57 18.92 -1.42
CA TRP A 409 8.67 17.52 -1.79
C TRP A 409 8.65 16.56 -0.62
N LYS A 410 9.08 16.97 0.57
CA LYS A 410 9.16 16.03 1.71
C LYS A 410 7.78 15.53 2.17
N PRO A 411 6.75 16.37 2.39
CA PRO A 411 5.41 15.88 2.71
C PRO A 411 4.81 15.02 1.59
N VAL A 412 5.02 15.43 0.33
CA VAL A 412 4.53 14.71 -0.85
C VAL A 412 5.20 13.34 -0.95
N ALA A 413 6.50 13.25 -0.74
CA ALA A 413 7.26 12.00 -0.81
C ALA A 413 6.90 11.05 0.34
N ILE A 414 6.72 11.57 1.57
CA ILE A 414 6.24 10.79 2.73
C ILE A 414 4.89 10.13 2.40
N LEU A 415 3.92 10.93 1.94
CA LEU A 415 2.59 10.43 1.61
C LEU A 415 2.62 9.50 0.39
N ALA A 416 3.37 9.84 -0.65
CA ALA A 416 3.47 9.03 -1.86
C ALA A 416 4.06 7.65 -1.56
N VAL A 417 5.22 7.57 -0.90
CA VAL A 417 5.87 6.30 -0.53
C VAL A 417 4.94 5.47 0.35
N PHE A 418 4.40 6.05 1.41
CA PHE A 418 3.52 5.33 2.34
C PHE A 418 2.27 4.79 1.63
N LEU A 419 1.53 5.64 0.90
CA LEU A 419 0.29 5.23 0.24
C LEU A 419 0.54 4.20 -0.86
N ALA A 420 1.64 4.33 -1.62
CA ALA A 420 1.96 3.40 -2.69
C ALA A 420 2.36 2.02 -2.13
N PHE A 421 3.22 2.01 -1.12
CA PHE A 421 3.69 0.78 -0.47
C PHE A 421 2.52 0.08 0.24
N ARG A 422 1.69 0.83 0.97
CA ARG A 422 0.47 0.32 1.60
C ARG A 422 -0.48 -0.28 0.56
N ALA A 423 -0.79 0.44 -0.52
CA ALA A 423 -1.69 -0.03 -1.55
C ALA A 423 -1.18 -1.34 -2.20
N TYR A 424 0.13 -1.42 -2.44
CA TYR A 424 0.75 -2.62 -3.01
C TYR A 424 0.74 -3.79 -2.03
N VAL A 425 1.15 -3.58 -0.77
CA VAL A 425 1.12 -4.60 0.28
C VAL A 425 -0.31 -5.11 0.51
N HIS A 426 -1.31 -4.22 0.54
CA HIS A 426 -2.72 -4.59 0.71
C HIS A 426 -3.27 -5.41 -0.47
N ARG A 427 -2.78 -5.15 -1.69
CA ARG A 427 -3.10 -5.93 -2.88
C ARG A 427 -2.46 -7.32 -2.86
N MET A 428 -1.26 -7.45 -2.29
CA MET A 428 -0.45 -8.66 -2.37
C MET A 428 -0.58 -9.59 -1.17
N VAL A 429 -0.87 -9.04 0.01
CA VAL A 429 -0.90 -9.77 1.28
C VAL A 429 -2.31 -9.71 1.89
N PRO A 430 -2.96 -10.85 2.16
CA PRO A 430 -4.25 -10.90 2.85
C PRO A 430 -4.25 -10.19 4.20
N ALA A 431 -5.43 -9.85 4.72
CA ALA A 431 -5.55 -9.16 6.00
C ALA A 431 -5.03 -10.04 7.14
N GLY A 432 -4.34 -9.42 8.10
CA GLY A 432 -3.75 -10.09 9.26
C GLY A 432 -2.31 -9.63 9.51
N LEU A 433 -1.65 -10.29 10.47
CA LEU A 433 -0.31 -9.93 10.95
C LEU A 433 0.74 -9.87 9.84
N GLY A 434 0.68 -10.79 8.87
CA GLY A 434 1.62 -10.81 7.74
C GLY A 434 1.61 -9.51 6.93
N ARG A 435 0.44 -8.90 6.74
CA ARG A 435 0.31 -7.62 6.02
C ARG A 435 1.04 -6.50 6.77
N SER A 436 0.84 -6.42 8.08
CA SER A 436 1.52 -5.45 8.95
C SER A 436 3.03 -5.62 8.90
N VAL A 437 3.52 -6.86 8.99
CA VAL A 437 4.96 -7.18 8.89
C VAL A 437 5.52 -6.80 7.52
N ALA A 438 4.81 -7.12 6.43
CA ALA A 438 5.24 -6.76 5.08
C ALA A 438 5.36 -5.25 4.89
N LEU A 439 4.41 -4.47 5.45
CA LEU A 439 4.46 -3.01 5.39
C LEU A 439 5.63 -2.43 6.19
N LEU A 440 5.88 -2.96 7.40
CA LEU A 440 7.02 -2.54 8.23
C LEU A 440 8.36 -2.86 7.54
N VAL A 441 8.53 -4.07 7.00
CA VAL A 441 9.74 -4.43 6.25
C VAL A 441 9.88 -3.54 5.02
N ALA A 442 8.82 -3.32 4.26
CA ALA A 442 8.89 -2.47 3.07
C ALA A 442 9.35 -1.04 3.38
N LEU A 443 8.89 -0.44 4.48
CA LEU A 443 9.20 0.96 4.82
C LEU A 443 10.47 1.14 5.66
N PHE A 444 10.81 0.17 6.51
CA PHE A 444 11.85 0.32 7.54
C PHE A 444 13.02 -0.65 7.42
N TYR A 445 13.09 -1.47 6.36
CA TYR A 445 14.18 -2.43 6.21
C TYR A 445 15.55 -1.76 6.08
N VAL A 446 16.34 -1.94 7.12
CA VAL A 446 17.79 -1.79 7.15
C VAL A 446 18.34 -3.15 7.57
N SER A 447 19.38 -3.63 6.90
CA SER A 447 19.93 -4.96 7.16
C SER A 447 20.40 -5.07 8.61
N PRO A 448 19.83 -5.98 9.43
CA PRO A 448 20.31 -6.21 10.78
C PRO A 448 21.74 -6.75 10.79
N LEU A 449 22.19 -7.42 9.72
CA LEU A 449 23.57 -7.86 9.57
C LEU A 449 24.51 -6.68 9.31
N ALA A 450 24.07 -5.66 8.55
CA ALA A 450 24.85 -4.43 8.39
C ALA A 450 25.04 -3.72 9.74
N ALA A 451 23.97 -3.62 10.54
CA ALA A 451 24.04 -3.05 11.88
C ALA A 451 24.96 -3.85 12.81
N LEU A 452 24.84 -5.18 12.81
CA LEU A 452 25.70 -6.07 13.61
C LEU A 452 27.18 -5.92 13.21
N MET A 453 27.49 -5.98 11.92
CA MET A 453 28.86 -5.83 11.42
C MET A 453 29.45 -4.45 11.73
N GLY A 454 28.64 -3.39 11.62
CA GLY A 454 29.04 -2.03 11.93
C GLY A 454 29.34 -1.83 13.42
N LEU A 455 28.38 -2.20 14.29
CA LEU A 455 28.44 -2.02 15.74
C LEU A 455 29.48 -2.92 16.41
N ALA A 456 29.60 -4.18 15.99
CA ALA A 456 30.58 -5.12 16.54
C ALA A 456 31.93 -5.11 15.79
N HIS A 457 32.09 -4.19 14.82
CA HIS A 457 33.29 -4.05 14.00
C HIS A 457 33.77 -5.35 13.32
N LEU A 458 32.82 -6.17 12.88
CA LEU A 458 33.11 -7.49 12.28
C LEU A 458 33.57 -7.34 10.83
N GLY A 459 34.77 -7.86 10.54
CA GLY A 459 35.32 -7.94 9.19
C GLY A 459 36.05 -6.67 8.70
N PRO A 460 36.65 -6.72 7.50
CA PRO A 460 37.40 -5.60 6.92
C PRO A 460 36.56 -4.35 6.75
N LEU A 461 37.18 -3.16 6.87
CA LEU A 461 36.48 -1.88 6.73
C LEU A 461 35.77 -1.72 5.38
N GLY A 462 36.37 -2.23 4.29
CA GLY A 462 35.77 -2.21 2.95
C GLY A 462 34.45 -2.99 2.89
N ALA A 463 34.45 -4.24 3.36
CA ALA A 463 33.25 -5.08 3.40
C ALA A 463 32.13 -4.46 4.25
N ARG A 464 32.48 -3.88 5.42
CA ARG A 464 31.51 -3.16 6.27
C ARG A 464 30.88 -1.98 5.55
N ARG A 465 31.68 -1.18 4.81
CA ARG A 465 31.18 -0.05 4.02
C ARG A 465 30.30 -0.49 2.86
N GLU A 466 30.65 -1.55 2.15
CA GLU A 466 29.82 -2.07 1.05
C GLU A 466 28.45 -2.56 1.53
N VAL A 467 28.43 -3.37 2.60
CA VAL A 467 27.18 -3.90 3.18
C VAL A 467 26.33 -2.77 3.76
N ASP A 468 26.95 -1.79 4.43
CA ASP A 468 26.25 -0.60 4.92
C ASP A 468 25.67 0.23 3.77
N PHE A 469 26.45 0.47 2.71
CA PHE A 469 26.03 1.25 1.55
C PHE A 469 24.84 0.59 0.85
N MET A 470 24.92 -0.71 0.54
CA MET A 470 23.80 -1.46 -0.05
C MET A 470 22.55 -1.45 0.86
N SER A 471 22.74 -1.60 2.17
CA SER A 471 21.62 -1.50 3.11
C SER A 471 20.98 -0.11 3.12
N GLY A 472 21.74 0.95 2.85
CA GLY A 472 21.22 2.31 2.70
C GLY A 472 20.45 2.47 1.38
N GLU A 473 20.97 1.92 0.29
CA GLU A 473 20.34 1.94 -1.02
C GLU A 473 19.01 1.18 -1.04
N VAL A 474 18.77 0.17 -0.21
CA VAL A 474 17.50 -0.58 -0.19
C VAL A 474 16.44 0.05 0.74
N PHE A 475 16.87 0.91 1.67
CA PHE A 475 16.05 1.48 2.73
C PHE A 475 15.35 2.79 2.30
N PRO A 476 14.01 2.86 2.25
CA PRO A 476 13.30 4.07 1.85
C PRO A 476 13.56 5.31 2.72
N GLY A 477 13.89 5.12 4.00
CA GLY A 477 14.22 6.23 4.89
C GLY A 477 15.50 6.97 4.48
N THR A 478 16.47 6.30 3.86
CA THR A 478 17.66 6.97 3.31
C THR A 478 17.27 8.02 2.26
N TYR A 479 16.28 7.71 1.43
CA TYR A 479 15.86 8.65 0.39
C TYR A 479 15.13 9.86 0.99
N MET A 480 14.42 9.65 2.10
CA MET A 480 13.79 10.72 2.89
C MET A 480 14.81 11.69 3.50
N TRP A 481 16.09 11.32 3.50
CA TRP A 481 17.20 12.15 3.91
C TRP A 481 17.91 12.71 2.66
N GLY A 482 17.29 13.72 2.03
CA GLY A 482 17.89 14.52 0.95
C GLY A 482 17.56 14.11 -0.50
N TYR A 483 17.06 12.91 -0.75
CA TYR A 483 16.82 12.37 -2.11
C TYR A 483 15.32 12.24 -2.44
N MET A 484 14.60 13.36 -2.43
CA MET A 484 13.14 13.36 -2.63
C MET A 484 12.72 12.85 -4.01
N MET A 485 13.49 13.16 -5.06
CA MET A 485 13.18 12.70 -6.43
C MET A 485 13.25 11.18 -6.53
N THR A 486 14.25 10.58 -5.89
CA THR A 486 14.40 9.12 -5.76
C THR A 486 13.21 8.51 -5.03
N ALA A 487 12.83 9.08 -3.89
CA ALA A 487 11.69 8.58 -3.14
C ALA A 487 10.37 8.60 -3.93
N LEU A 488 10.13 9.68 -4.68
CA LEU A 488 8.95 9.79 -5.54
C LEU A 488 8.99 8.76 -6.66
N ALA A 489 10.14 8.53 -7.29
CA ALA A 489 10.29 7.51 -8.32
C ALA A 489 10.06 6.09 -7.77
N VAL A 490 10.61 5.77 -6.61
CA VAL A 490 10.38 4.50 -5.91
C VAL A 490 8.90 4.33 -5.52
N ALA A 491 8.22 5.41 -5.12
CA ALA A 491 6.78 5.37 -4.86
C ALA A 491 5.95 5.12 -6.13
N LEU A 492 6.40 5.57 -7.30
CA LEU A 492 5.71 5.36 -8.56
C LEU A 492 5.76 3.91 -9.04
N VAL A 493 6.80 3.14 -8.69
CA VAL A 493 6.93 1.71 -9.06
C VAL A 493 5.65 0.90 -8.76
N PRO A 494 5.19 0.78 -7.50
CA PRO A 494 3.97 0.04 -7.20
C PRO A 494 2.72 0.66 -7.82
N PHE A 495 2.63 2.00 -7.94
CA PHE A 495 1.47 2.63 -8.59
C PHE A 495 1.37 2.27 -10.07
N VAL A 496 2.50 2.29 -10.79
CA VAL A 496 2.59 1.93 -12.21
C VAL A 496 2.23 0.46 -12.40
N LEU A 497 2.75 -0.44 -11.55
CA LEU A 497 2.41 -1.86 -11.60
C LEU A 497 0.91 -2.10 -11.33
N LEU A 498 0.32 -1.45 -10.33
CA LEU A 498 -1.13 -1.53 -10.03
C LEU A 498 -1.99 -0.95 -11.15
N ALA A 499 -1.54 0.12 -11.80
CA ALA A 499 -2.24 0.73 -12.93
C ALA A 499 -2.16 -0.18 -14.18
N ALA A 500 -0.99 -0.75 -14.45
CA ALA A 500 -0.78 -1.68 -15.57
C ALA A 500 -1.66 -2.94 -15.45
N GLU A 501 -1.76 -3.52 -14.26
CA GLU A 501 -2.69 -4.62 -14.00
C GLU A 501 -4.15 -4.21 -14.27
N ARG A 502 -4.58 -3.05 -13.76
CA ARG A 502 -5.97 -2.58 -13.95
C ARG A 502 -6.27 -2.25 -15.41
N ALA A 503 -5.29 -1.77 -16.18
CA ALA A 503 -5.42 -1.54 -17.62
C ALA A 503 -5.68 -2.85 -18.38
N ARG A 504 -5.22 -4.00 -17.88
CA ARG A 504 -5.49 -5.30 -18.50
C ARG A 504 -6.93 -5.76 -18.32
N VAL A 505 -7.64 -5.32 -17.28
CA VAL A 505 -9.04 -5.72 -17.04
C VAL A 505 -9.97 -5.02 -18.03
N PRO A 506 -10.90 -5.74 -18.71
CA PRO A 506 -11.89 -5.11 -19.60
C PRO A 506 -12.74 -4.06 -18.87
N GLU A 507 -13.24 -3.07 -19.60
CA GLU A 507 -14.06 -1.99 -19.05
C GLU A 507 -15.21 -2.52 -18.19
N ARG A 508 -15.16 -2.24 -16.90
CA ARG A 508 -16.34 -2.34 -16.04
C ARG A 508 -17.13 -1.04 -16.20
N ARG A 509 -18.28 -1.08 -16.90
CA ARG A 509 -19.25 0.03 -17.06
C ARG A 509 -19.72 0.69 -15.73
N ALA A 510 -19.32 0.14 -14.58
CA ALA A 510 -19.67 0.56 -13.23
C ALA A 510 -18.80 1.69 -12.64
N THR A 511 -17.54 1.86 -13.05
CA THR A 511 -16.61 2.82 -12.40
C THR A 511 -16.46 4.14 -13.16
N GLY A 512 -17.00 4.23 -14.39
CA GLY A 512 -16.78 5.36 -15.30
C GLY A 512 -15.31 5.52 -15.77
N ARG A 513 -14.41 4.61 -15.35
CA ARG A 513 -12.97 4.66 -15.63
C ARG A 513 -12.59 3.41 -16.42
N GLY A 514 -12.40 3.58 -17.72
CA GLY A 514 -12.11 2.49 -18.66
C GLY A 514 -10.62 2.09 -18.70
N ARG A 515 -10.29 1.17 -19.61
CA ARG A 515 -8.91 0.73 -19.88
C ARG A 515 -7.97 1.92 -20.14
N ALA A 516 -8.43 2.86 -20.97
CA ALA A 516 -7.66 4.04 -21.35
C ALA A 516 -7.27 4.90 -20.14
N TRP A 517 -8.13 4.98 -19.11
CA TRP A 517 -7.83 5.71 -17.88
C TRP A 517 -6.64 5.10 -17.14
N TYR A 518 -6.68 3.79 -16.89
CA TYR A 518 -5.60 3.11 -16.16
C TYR A 518 -4.32 3.02 -17.00
N ALA A 519 -4.43 2.81 -18.31
CA ALA A 519 -3.27 2.88 -19.22
C ALA A 519 -2.65 4.28 -19.22
N GLY A 520 -3.46 5.33 -19.19
CA GLY A 520 -3.01 6.72 -19.07
C GLY A 520 -2.27 7.00 -17.76
N TRP A 521 -2.78 6.52 -16.63
CA TRP A 521 -2.07 6.63 -15.34
C TRP A 521 -0.79 5.82 -15.29
N ALA A 522 -0.79 4.60 -15.87
CA ALA A 522 0.40 3.77 -15.96
C ALA A 522 1.48 4.46 -16.83
N ALA A 523 1.08 5.08 -17.93
CA ALA A 523 1.95 5.87 -18.81
C ALA A 523 2.47 7.15 -18.16
N ALA A 524 1.60 7.92 -17.50
CA ALA A 524 2.00 9.13 -16.78
C ALA A 524 2.97 8.81 -15.63
N GLY A 525 2.71 7.72 -14.89
CA GLY A 525 3.60 7.24 -13.85
C GLY A 525 4.95 6.77 -14.40
N ALA A 526 4.97 6.04 -15.52
CA ALA A 526 6.20 5.61 -16.17
C ALA A 526 7.03 6.78 -16.73
N LEU A 527 6.37 7.77 -17.34
CA LEU A 527 7.01 9.01 -17.81
C LEU A 527 7.66 9.77 -16.66
N LEU A 528 6.90 10.02 -15.59
CA LEU A 528 7.40 10.77 -14.43
C LEU A 528 8.52 10.00 -13.73
N MET A 529 8.36 8.69 -13.55
CA MET A 529 9.37 7.83 -12.96
C MET A 529 10.66 7.84 -13.79
N ALA A 530 10.58 7.73 -15.12
CA ALA A 530 11.76 7.76 -15.99
C ALA A 530 12.49 9.11 -15.95
N TRP A 531 11.75 10.22 -15.82
CA TRP A 531 12.34 11.55 -15.66
C TRP A 531 13.03 11.73 -14.30
N LEU A 532 12.36 11.34 -13.23
CA LEU A 532 12.86 11.53 -11.85
C LEU A 532 14.00 10.57 -11.53
N GLN A 533 13.90 9.32 -12.00
CA GLN A 533 14.91 8.30 -11.76
C GLN A 533 14.86 7.19 -12.83
N PRO A 534 15.76 7.24 -13.82
CA PRO A 534 15.80 6.31 -14.95
C PRO A 534 15.79 4.83 -14.57
N TRP A 535 16.52 4.46 -13.52
CA TRP A 535 16.69 3.07 -13.10
C TRP A 535 15.36 2.40 -12.72
N GLN A 536 14.52 3.10 -11.97
CA GLN A 536 13.22 2.56 -11.54
C GLN A 536 12.30 2.32 -12.74
N ALA A 537 12.40 3.16 -13.77
CA ALA A 537 11.66 2.94 -15.01
C ALA A 537 12.17 1.74 -15.81
N VAL A 538 13.48 1.55 -15.91
CA VAL A 538 14.07 0.36 -16.57
C VAL A 538 13.61 -0.92 -15.88
N ALA A 539 13.72 -1.00 -14.54
CA ALA A 539 13.28 -2.15 -13.77
C ALA A 539 11.79 -2.47 -13.98
N VAL A 540 10.92 -1.46 -13.98
CA VAL A 540 9.48 -1.64 -14.22
C VAL A 540 9.20 -2.06 -15.66
N LEU A 541 9.82 -1.43 -16.65
CA LEU A 541 9.64 -1.79 -18.07
C LEU A 541 10.10 -3.22 -18.34
N ALA A 542 11.24 -3.62 -17.80
CA ALA A 542 11.75 -4.99 -17.89
C ALA A 542 10.81 -5.99 -17.20
N THR A 543 10.31 -5.65 -16.00
CA THR A 543 9.35 -6.48 -15.27
C THR A 543 8.07 -6.67 -16.06
N VAL A 544 7.46 -5.57 -16.51
CA VAL A 544 6.23 -5.59 -17.30
C VAL A 544 6.46 -6.38 -18.59
N GLY A 545 7.53 -6.10 -19.34
CA GLY A 545 7.87 -6.81 -20.57
C GLY A 545 8.02 -8.32 -20.38
N ALA A 546 8.69 -8.75 -19.31
CA ALA A 546 8.84 -10.17 -18.98
C ALA A 546 7.50 -10.82 -18.58
N VAL A 547 6.66 -10.13 -17.80
CA VAL A 547 5.32 -10.61 -17.45
C VAL A 547 4.44 -10.74 -18.70
N GLU A 548 4.47 -9.75 -19.60
CA GLU A 548 3.75 -9.76 -20.88
C GLU A 548 4.23 -10.90 -21.78
N LEU A 549 5.54 -11.14 -21.86
CA LEU A 549 6.11 -12.23 -22.66
C LEU A 549 5.67 -13.60 -22.14
N ILE A 550 5.68 -13.80 -20.81
CA ILE A 550 5.23 -15.04 -20.19
C ILE A 550 3.72 -15.25 -20.40
N ALA A 551 2.94 -14.18 -20.29
CA ALA A 551 1.52 -14.22 -20.60
C ALA A 551 1.34 -14.66 -22.06
N TRP A 552 1.93 -13.93 -23.01
CA TRP A 552 1.77 -14.18 -24.45
C TRP A 552 2.13 -15.60 -24.86
N ARG A 553 3.19 -16.18 -24.28
CA ARG A 553 3.56 -17.59 -24.52
C ARG A 553 2.50 -18.60 -24.07
N ARG A 554 1.64 -18.24 -23.10
CA ARG A 554 0.52 -19.08 -22.64
C ARG A 554 -0.74 -18.92 -23.49
N ALA A 555 -0.98 -17.76 -24.11
CA ALA A 555 -2.18 -17.50 -24.92
C ALA A 555 -1.95 -16.47 -26.06
N PRO A 556 -1.28 -16.85 -27.17
CA PRO A 556 -0.78 -15.88 -28.17
C PRO A 556 -1.85 -15.06 -28.91
N SER A 557 -2.99 -15.66 -29.23
CA SER A 557 -4.03 -15.06 -30.11
C SER A 557 -4.93 -14.03 -29.42
N VAL A 558 -5.07 -14.10 -28.08
CA VAL A 558 -5.94 -13.20 -27.30
C VAL A 558 -5.15 -12.03 -26.72
N GLU A 559 -3.85 -12.20 -26.49
CA GLU A 559 -3.07 -11.26 -25.68
C GLU A 559 -2.36 -10.16 -26.46
N LEU A 560 -1.99 -10.35 -27.74
CA LEU A 560 -1.23 -9.32 -28.48
C LEU A 560 -1.95 -7.96 -28.52
N ARG A 561 -3.24 -7.95 -28.91
CA ARG A 561 -4.05 -6.71 -28.95
C ARG A 561 -4.30 -6.14 -27.55
N ARG A 562 -4.42 -7.00 -26.53
CA ARG A 562 -4.65 -6.60 -25.14
C ARG A 562 -3.41 -5.95 -24.53
N THR A 563 -2.23 -6.52 -24.79
CA THR A 563 -0.92 -6.01 -24.39
C THR A 563 -0.63 -4.66 -25.03
N LEU A 564 -0.82 -4.54 -26.35
CA LEU A 564 -0.59 -3.28 -27.07
C LEU A 564 -1.47 -2.14 -26.51
N LEU A 565 -2.73 -2.40 -26.21
CA LEU A 565 -3.66 -1.38 -25.71
C LEU A 565 -3.51 -1.10 -24.19
N ALA A 566 -3.09 -2.07 -23.39
CA ALA A 566 -2.97 -1.91 -21.94
C ALA A 566 -1.61 -1.38 -21.49
N VAL A 567 -0.54 -1.79 -22.18
CA VAL A 567 0.85 -1.58 -21.75
C VAL A 567 1.67 -0.78 -22.78
N GLY A 568 1.26 -0.76 -24.05
CA GLY A 568 1.94 0.03 -25.10
C GLY A 568 2.16 1.50 -24.72
N PRO A 569 1.14 2.24 -24.23
CA PRO A 569 1.31 3.62 -23.77
C PRO A 569 2.34 3.77 -22.65
N LEU A 570 2.38 2.81 -21.72
CA LEU A 570 3.36 2.79 -20.63
C LEU A 570 4.79 2.64 -21.15
N VAL A 571 4.99 1.75 -22.13
CA VAL A 571 6.33 1.51 -22.71
C VAL A 571 6.81 2.74 -23.46
N VAL A 572 5.97 3.31 -24.33
CA VAL A 572 6.34 4.51 -25.10
C VAL A 572 6.67 5.68 -24.17
N ALA A 573 5.82 5.92 -23.16
CA ALA A 573 6.00 7.02 -22.23
C ALA A 573 7.25 6.85 -21.33
N GLY A 574 7.57 5.62 -20.92
CA GLY A 574 8.77 5.33 -20.14
C GLY A 574 10.06 5.37 -20.95
N VAL A 575 10.04 4.95 -22.23
CA VAL A 575 11.24 4.92 -23.09
C VAL A 575 11.68 6.32 -23.52
N LEU A 576 10.76 7.28 -23.68
CA LEU A 576 11.09 8.61 -24.20
C LEU A 576 12.13 9.36 -23.34
N PRO A 577 11.99 9.49 -22.00
CA PRO A 577 13.02 10.11 -21.17
C PRO A 577 14.30 9.28 -21.10
N LEU A 578 14.21 7.95 -21.15
CA LEU A 578 15.38 7.07 -21.16
C LEU A 578 16.21 7.28 -22.43
N ALA A 579 15.58 7.42 -23.59
CA ALA A 579 16.24 7.75 -24.84
C ALA A 579 16.91 9.13 -24.79
N TYR A 580 16.25 10.12 -24.16
CA TYR A 580 16.84 11.44 -23.91
C TYR A 580 18.11 11.35 -23.05
N TYR A 581 18.07 10.66 -21.90
CA TYR A 581 19.25 10.49 -21.04
C TYR A 581 20.35 9.68 -21.72
N TRP A 582 19.99 8.65 -22.49
CA TRP A 582 20.96 7.88 -23.28
C TRP A 582 21.65 8.75 -24.33
N TRP A 583 20.90 9.62 -25.03
CA TRP A 583 21.45 10.57 -25.99
C TRP A 583 22.36 11.61 -25.31
N MET A 584 21.91 12.17 -24.17
CA MET A 584 22.71 13.11 -23.36
C MET A 584 24.03 12.48 -22.90
N ALA A 585 24.02 11.21 -22.46
CA ALA A 585 25.22 10.50 -22.05
C ALA A 585 26.25 10.31 -23.17
N LYS A 586 25.85 10.43 -24.45
CA LYS A 586 26.74 10.30 -25.61
C LYS A 586 27.22 11.65 -26.16
N VAL A 587 26.36 12.66 -26.11
CA VAL A 587 26.61 13.95 -26.78
C VAL A 587 27.11 15.03 -25.83
N ASP A 588 26.71 15.00 -24.55
CA ASP A 588 27.08 16.06 -23.62
C ASP A 588 28.40 15.79 -22.86
N PRO A 589 29.37 16.73 -22.89
CA PRO A 589 30.64 16.57 -22.19
C PRO A 589 30.53 16.46 -20.66
N SER A 590 29.53 17.10 -20.04
CA SER A 590 29.32 17.07 -18.58
C SER A 590 28.74 15.73 -18.14
N TRP A 591 27.81 15.17 -18.92
CA TRP A 591 27.30 13.81 -18.70
C TRP A 591 28.41 12.76 -18.92
N GLY A 592 29.26 12.95 -19.94
CA GLY A 592 30.43 12.10 -20.13
C GLY A 592 31.44 12.20 -18.99
N LEU A 593 31.56 13.36 -18.34
CA LEU A 593 32.38 13.54 -17.15
C LEU A 593 31.81 12.76 -15.95
N ALA A 594 30.51 12.92 -15.67
CA ALA A 594 29.84 12.22 -14.58
C ALA A 594 29.92 10.70 -14.74
N ASP A 595 29.70 10.22 -15.96
CA ASP A 595 29.84 8.81 -16.33
C ASP A 595 31.25 8.27 -16.06
N ARG A 596 32.31 8.98 -16.47
CA ARG A 596 33.70 8.57 -16.17
C ARG A 596 34.02 8.62 -14.69
N ALA A 597 33.57 9.65 -13.98
CA ALA A 597 33.81 9.83 -12.55
C ALA A 597 33.22 8.65 -11.73
N ASN A 598 32.05 8.16 -12.14
CA ASN A 598 31.38 7.07 -11.45
C ASN A 598 31.91 5.67 -11.81
N ARG A 599 32.37 5.45 -13.05
CA ARG A 599 32.93 4.14 -13.49
C ARG A 599 34.23 3.75 -12.77
N GLY A 600 35.06 4.71 -12.37
CA GLY A 600 36.42 4.44 -11.87
C GLY A 600 36.58 4.36 -10.35
N ARG A 601 35.53 4.65 -9.55
CA ARG A 601 35.66 4.87 -8.10
C ARG A 601 34.94 3.88 -7.21
N VAL A 602 33.93 3.18 -7.72
CA VAL A 602 33.17 2.22 -6.93
C VAL A 602 33.31 0.86 -7.60
N ALA A 603 34.10 -0.02 -6.99
CA ALA A 603 34.16 -1.42 -7.40
C ALA A 603 32.73 -1.99 -7.36
N ASN A 604 32.39 -2.83 -8.34
CA ASN A 604 31.16 -3.60 -8.28
C ASN A 604 31.09 -4.30 -6.92
N TRP A 605 29.92 -4.22 -6.26
CA TRP A 605 29.69 -4.91 -4.99
C TRP A 605 30.09 -6.38 -5.12
N SER A 606 30.84 -6.83 -4.12
CA SER A 606 31.22 -8.22 -4.02
C SER A 606 29.98 -9.10 -3.84
N TRP A 607 30.06 -10.37 -4.25
CA TRP A 607 28.94 -11.32 -4.09
C TRP A 607 28.45 -11.45 -2.64
N TYR A 608 29.36 -11.33 -1.66
CA TYR A 608 29.03 -11.41 -0.24
C TYR A 608 28.25 -10.18 0.24
N THR A 609 28.39 -9.03 -0.42
CA THR A 609 27.62 -7.81 -0.10
C THR A 609 26.14 -8.03 -0.36
N TRP A 610 25.81 -8.62 -1.52
CA TRP A 610 24.45 -9.04 -1.85
C TRP A 610 23.88 -10.03 -0.84
N LEU A 611 24.69 -11.03 -0.46
CA LEU A 611 24.29 -12.04 0.51
C LEU A 611 24.02 -11.41 1.89
N LEU A 612 24.96 -10.66 2.45
CA LEU A 612 24.86 -10.13 3.82
C LEU A 612 23.85 -8.98 3.94
N ALA A 613 23.72 -8.13 2.93
CA ALA A 613 22.76 -7.03 2.96
C ALA A 613 21.30 -7.51 2.81
N LEU A 614 21.06 -8.55 2.00
CA LEU A 614 19.70 -8.99 1.67
C LEU A 614 19.27 -10.29 2.36
N ALA A 615 20.16 -11.16 2.84
CA ALA A 615 19.78 -12.47 3.37
C ALA A 615 18.61 -12.47 4.37
N PRO A 616 18.52 -11.52 5.34
CA PRO A 616 17.41 -11.49 6.30
C PRO A 616 16.01 -11.38 5.67
N VAL A 617 15.90 -10.83 4.45
CA VAL A 617 14.63 -10.72 3.71
C VAL A 617 14.60 -11.59 2.45
N ALA A 618 15.74 -11.79 1.78
CA ALA A 618 15.84 -12.57 0.54
C ALA A 618 15.69 -14.07 0.77
N VAL A 619 16.23 -14.62 1.87
CA VAL A 619 16.08 -16.05 2.20
C VAL A 619 14.61 -16.44 2.41
N PRO A 620 13.81 -15.73 3.24
CA PRO A 620 12.39 -16.02 3.33
C PRO A 620 11.65 -15.70 2.01
N ALA A 621 12.06 -14.68 1.25
CA ALA A 621 11.47 -14.35 -0.04
C ALA A 621 11.63 -15.48 -1.08
N ALA A 622 12.76 -16.20 -1.06
CA ALA A 622 12.99 -17.35 -1.94
C ALA A 622 11.92 -18.45 -1.79
N LEU A 623 11.32 -18.59 -0.59
CA LEU A 623 10.25 -19.57 -0.36
C LEU A 623 8.97 -19.26 -1.15
N ALA A 624 8.72 -17.99 -1.51
CA ALA A 624 7.55 -17.59 -2.30
C ALA A 624 7.61 -18.08 -3.76
N TYR A 625 8.80 -18.40 -4.26
CA TYR A 625 8.99 -18.95 -5.61
C TYR A 625 8.58 -20.42 -5.71
N ARG A 626 8.43 -21.13 -4.59
CA ARG A 626 7.88 -22.50 -4.56
C ARG A 626 6.37 -22.54 -4.79
N GLN A 627 5.69 -21.40 -4.69
CA GLN A 627 4.25 -21.29 -4.83
C GLN A 627 3.89 -20.82 -6.25
N PRO A 628 2.81 -21.34 -6.87
CA PRO A 628 2.42 -20.92 -8.21
C PRO A 628 2.00 -19.44 -8.26
N ALA A 629 2.42 -18.74 -9.31
CA ALA A 629 1.97 -17.37 -9.60
C ALA A 629 0.59 -17.40 -10.29
N ARG A 630 -0.46 -17.06 -9.54
CA ARG A 630 -1.85 -17.17 -9.99
C ARG A 630 -2.37 -15.96 -10.78
N ASP A 631 -1.77 -14.79 -10.61
CA ASP A 631 -2.18 -13.56 -11.28
C ASP A 631 -0.97 -12.74 -11.79
N TRP A 632 -1.28 -11.66 -12.52
CA TRP A 632 -0.27 -10.79 -13.13
C TRP A 632 0.67 -10.14 -12.10
N GLN A 633 0.14 -9.69 -10.96
CA GLN A 633 0.95 -9.05 -9.91
C GLN A 633 1.85 -10.04 -9.18
N ALA A 634 1.35 -11.26 -8.96
CA ALA A 634 2.11 -12.35 -8.37
C ALA A 634 3.31 -12.72 -9.25
N LEU A 635 3.22 -12.54 -10.57
CA LEU A 635 4.36 -12.69 -11.47
C LEU A 635 5.27 -11.45 -11.45
N ALA A 636 4.69 -10.25 -11.52
CA ALA A 636 5.45 -8.99 -11.50
C ALA A 636 6.33 -8.85 -10.24
N VAL A 637 5.78 -9.10 -9.05
CA VAL A 637 6.53 -8.98 -7.78
C VAL A 637 7.69 -9.97 -7.69
N ARG A 638 7.59 -11.14 -8.35
CA ARG A 638 8.65 -12.17 -8.39
C ARG A 638 9.74 -11.84 -9.41
N ILE A 639 9.40 -11.12 -10.47
CA ILE A 639 10.35 -10.73 -11.51
C ILE A 639 11.09 -9.45 -11.11
N LEU A 640 10.42 -8.52 -10.42
CA LEU A 640 10.97 -7.20 -10.10
C LEU A 640 12.35 -7.21 -9.43
N PRO A 641 12.60 -7.99 -8.35
CA PRO A 641 13.95 -8.06 -7.76
C PRO A 641 15.01 -8.56 -8.76
N GLY A 642 14.65 -9.53 -9.60
CA GLY A 642 15.53 -10.05 -10.64
C GLY A 642 15.81 -9.03 -11.74
N ALA A 643 14.82 -8.22 -12.12
CA ALA A 643 14.98 -7.13 -13.08
C ALA A 643 15.94 -6.05 -12.55
N MET A 644 15.83 -5.69 -11.27
CA MET A 644 16.73 -4.74 -10.61
C MET A 644 18.17 -5.27 -10.55
N VAL A 645 18.37 -6.55 -10.24
CA VAL A 645 19.70 -7.19 -10.25
C VAL A 645 20.26 -7.28 -11.68
N ALA A 646 19.43 -7.64 -12.67
CA ALA A 646 19.85 -7.71 -14.05
C ALA A 646 20.28 -6.34 -14.58
N GLU A 647 19.55 -5.29 -14.21
CA GLU A 647 19.91 -3.90 -14.52
C GLU A 647 21.26 -3.51 -13.89
N TYR A 648 21.45 -3.79 -12.60
CA TYR A 648 22.74 -3.60 -11.92
C TYR A 648 23.88 -4.24 -12.72
N LEU A 649 23.75 -5.53 -13.04
CA LEU A 649 24.77 -6.29 -13.76
C LEU A 649 25.00 -5.73 -15.17
N LEU A 650 23.93 -5.35 -15.87
CA LEU A 650 24.03 -4.77 -17.20
C LEU A 650 24.84 -3.47 -17.18
N ILE A 651 24.53 -2.56 -16.26
CA ILE A 651 25.27 -1.29 -16.10
C ILE A 651 26.72 -1.57 -15.71
N SER A 652 26.94 -2.47 -14.75
CA SER A 652 28.26 -2.85 -14.25
C SER A 652 29.17 -3.49 -15.31
N VAL A 653 28.60 -4.25 -16.26
CA VAL A 653 29.37 -4.96 -17.30
C VAL A 653 29.54 -4.09 -18.55
N THR A 654 28.48 -3.43 -19.01
CA THR A 654 28.49 -2.70 -20.28
C THR A 654 28.97 -1.26 -20.14
N GLY A 655 28.93 -0.70 -18.92
CA GLY A 655 29.11 0.73 -18.68
C GLY A 655 28.01 1.60 -19.29
N ALA A 656 26.88 1.02 -19.71
CA ALA A 656 25.73 1.73 -20.23
C ALA A 656 24.88 2.29 -19.08
N GLY A 657 25.36 3.37 -18.45
CA GLY A 657 24.71 4.05 -17.34
C GLY A 657 25.73 4.65 -16.36
N THR A 658 25.30 5.63 -15.57
CA THR A 658 26.20 6.43 -14.73
C THR A 658 26.35 5.91 -13.30
N PHE A 659 25.44 5.10 -12.76
CA PHE A 659 25.55 4.60 -11.37
C PHE A 659 24.74 3.31 -11.15
N PRO A 660 25.35 2.11 -11.11
CA PRO A 660 24.61 0.85 -11.08
C PRO A 660 23.83 0.62 -9.77
N PHE A 661 24.29 1.17 -8.65
CA PHE A 661 23.74 0.89 -7.32
C PHE A 661 22.30 1.39 -7.13
N HIS A 662 21.89 2.45 -7.84
CA HIS A 662 20.52 2.97 -7.74
C HIS A 662 19.44 2.01 -8.28
N SER A 663 19.84 0.98 -9.03
CA SER A 663 18.93 -0.06 -9.50
C SER A 663 18.28 -0.86 -8.36
N VAL A 664 18.92 -0.96 -7.19
CA VAL A 664 18.36 -1.71 -6.04
C VAL A 664 17.46 -0.88 -5.13
N GLN A 665 17.28 0.40 -5.43
CA GLN A 665 16.46 1.27 -4.60
C GLN A 665 14.99 0.85 -4.64
N GLY A 666 14.35 0.78 -3.46
CA GLY A 666 12.99 0.28 -3.31
C GLY A 666 12.84 -1.25 -3.27
N MET A 667 13.94 -2.01 -3.35
CA MET A 667 13.91 -3.49 -3.37
C MET A 667 13.33 -4.11 -2.07
N SER A 668 13.31 -3.35 -0.97
CA SER A 668 12.66 -3.72 0.30
C SER A 668 11.16 -4.03 0.13
N LEU A 669 10.45 -3.37 -0.78
CA LEU A 669 9.02 -3.62 -1.03
C LEU A 669 8.75 -5.01 -1.61
N PRO A 670 9.28 -5.38 -2.80
CA PRO A 670 9.02 -6.70 -3.36
C PRO A 670 9.60 -7.81 -2.50
N LEU A 671 10.78 -7.62 -1.89
CA LEU A 671 11.36 -8.63 -0.99
C LEU A 671 10.55 -8.80 0.29
N GLY A 672 10.04 -7.72 0.89
CA GLY A 672 9.17 -7.79 2.08
C GLY A 672 7.86 -8.53 1.81
N VAL A 673 7.22 -8.25 0.67
CA VAL A 673 6.01 -8.96 0.21
C VAL A 673 6.31 -10.45 -0.04
N LEU A 674 7.39 -10.76 -0.74
CA LEU A 674 7.80 -12.14 -1.01
C LEU A 674 8.19 -12.88 0.27
N ALA A 675 8.87 -12.24 1.21
CA ALA A 675 9.27 -12.85 2.47
C ALA A 675 8.07 -13.32 3.28
N VAL A 676 7.06 -12.45 3.45
CA VAL A 676 5.84 -12.79 4.18
C VAL A 676 5.03 -13.86 3.45
N THR A 677 4.85 -13.73 2.13
CA THR A 677 4.10 -14.75 1.36
C THR A 677 4.81 -16.10 1.34
N GLY A 678 6.15 -16.10 1.30
CA GLY A 678 6.98 -17.30 1.37
C GLY A 678 6.88 -18.02 2.72
N ILE A 679 7.00 -17.29 3.82
CA ILE A 679 6.81 -17.82 5.18
C ILE A 679 5.39 -18.35 5.35
N ALA A 680 4.39 -17.56 4.91
CA ALA A 680 3.00 -17.93 5.00
C ALA A 680 2.69 -19.21 4.21
N GLY A 681 3.39 -19.53 3.12
CA GLY A 681 3.17 -20.77 2.37
C GLY A 681 3.95 -22.00 2.87
N SER A 682 4.81 -21.86 3.89
CA SER A 682 5.66 -22.96 4.38
C SER A 682 5.05 -23.64 5.62
N PRO A 683 4.64 -24.92 5.55
CA PRO A 683 4.03 -25.63 6.68
C PRO A 683 4.95 -25.74 7.90
N ARG A 684 6.27 -25.93 7.67
CA ARG A 684 7.29 -26.04 8.73
C ARG A 684 7.46 -24.74 9.52
N LEU A 685 7.38 -23.60 8.84
CA LEU A 685 7.54 -22.29 9.49
C LEU A 685 6.25 -21.82 10.18
N ARG A 686 5.08 -22.27 9.70
CA ARG A 686 3.80 -22.08 10.42
C ARG A 686 3.77 -22.79 11.77
N ALA A 687 4.58 -23.83 11.97
CA ALA A 687 4.64 -24.58 13.23
C ALA A 687 5.36 -23.82 14.36
N VAL A 688 6.10 -22.75 14.05
CA VAL A 688 6.76 -21.91 15.06
C VAL A 688 5.71 -21.09 15.80
N ARG A 689 5.40 -21.49 17.05
CA ARG A 689 4.41 -20.84 17.92
C ARG A 689 5.00 -19.59 18.58
N LEU A 690 5.16 -18.51 17.82
CA LEU A 690 5.32 -17.17 18.40
C LEU A 690 3.95 -16.49 18.48
N SER A 691 3.69 -15.77 19.57
CA SER A 691 2.50 -14.92 19.62
C SER A 691 2.61 -13.81 18.57
N PRO A 692 1.50 -13.34 17.98
CA PRO A 692 1.50 -12.24 17.02
C PRO A 692 2.25 -10.99 17.52
N ALA A 693 2.09 -10.68 18.81
CA ALA A 693 2.77 -9.57 19.46
C ALA A 693 4.29 -9.79 19.56
N ALA A 694 4.74 -11.00 19.91
CA ALA A 694 6.16 -11.32 20.00
C ALA A 694 6.86 -11.26 18.64
N LEU A 695 6.21 -11.76 17.59
CA LEU A 695 6.76 -11.69 16.23
C LEU A 695 6.86 -10.23 15.75
N LEU A 696 5.81 -9.44 15.97
CA LEU A 696 5.82 -8.02 15.61
C LEU A 696 6.90 -7.25 16.38
N ALA A 697 7.04 -7.52 17.68
CA ALA A 697 8.07 -6.91 18.51
C ALA A 697 9.49 -7.28 18.06
N LEU A 698 9.72 -8.55 17.71
CA LEU A 698 11.03 -9.01 17.23
C LEU A 698 11.40 -8.38 15.89
N VAL A 699 10.45 -8.31 14.94
CA VAL A 699 10.66 -7.61 13.66
C VAL A 699 10.90 -6.12 13.90
N ALA A 700 10.06 -5.46 14.70
CA ALA A 700 10.22 -4.05 15.01
C ALA A 700 11.58 -3.76 15.67
N LEU A 701 12.02 -4.59 16.62
CA LEU A 701 13.31 -4.44 17.29
C LEU A 701 14.48 -4.55 16.30
N ALA A 702 14.45 -5.54 15.39
CA ALA A 702 15.49 -5.70 14.38
C ALA A 702 15.55 -4.51 13.41
N LEU A 703 14.39 -3.99 12.97
CA LEU A 703 14.31 -2.83 12.10
C LEU A 703 14.78 -1.56 12.82
N LEU A 704 14.35 -1.35 14.07
CA LEU A 704 14.76 -0.20 14.89
C LEU A 704 16.27 -0.21 15.17
N ALA A 705 16.87 -1.38 15.42
CA ALA A 705 18.32 -1.49 15.57
C ALA A 705 19.06 -1.05 14.30
N GLY A 706 18.56 -1.46 13.12
CA GLY A 706 19.11 -1.04 11.84
C GLY A 706 18.98 0.47 11.59
N VAL A 707 17.79 1.03 11.80
CA VAL A 707 17.55 2.48 11.66
C VAL A 707 18.42 3.28 12.64
N GLY A 708 18.50 2.83 13.91
CA GLY A 708 19.35 3.45 14.93
C GLY A 708 20.83 3.45 14.55
N TYR A 709 21.33 2.34 14.01
CA TYR A 709 22.70 2.26 13.48
C TYR A 709 22.94 3.27 12.34
N LYS A 710 22.01 3.40 11.40
CA LYS A 710 22.12 4.39 10.31
C LYS A 710 22.13 5.83 10.82
N LEU A 711 21.25 6.16 11.76
CA LEU A 711 21.23 7.48 12.39
C LEU A 711 22.52 7.78 13.15
N ASN A 712 23.09 6.78 13.82
CA ASN A 712 24.37 6.93 14.49
C ASN A 712 25.51 7.20 13.51
N ASN A 713 25.55 6.54 12.35
CA ASN A 713 26.55 6.81 11.33
C ASN A 713 26.46 8.25 10.80
N ILE A 714 25.25 8.75 10.54
CA ILE A 714 25.04 10.13 10.10
C ILE A 714 25.49 11.12 11.18
N ARG A 715 25.15 10.86 12.45
CA ARG A 715 25.60 11.66 13.59
C ARG A 715 27.13 11.70 13.69
N ILE A 716 27.81 10.58 13.47
CA ILE A 716 29.28 10.52 13.48
C ILE A 716 29.86 11.40 12.37
N GLU A 717 29.31 11.33 11.15
CA GLU A 717 29.78 12.15 10.02
C GLU A 717 29.51 13.64 10.23
N GLU A 718 28.38 14.01 10.85
CA GLU A 718 28.09 15.38 11.31
C GLU A 718 29.18 15.87 12.29
N HIS A 719 29.51 15.09 13.33
CA HIS A 719 30.47 15.49 14.36
C HIS A 719 31.91 15.57 13.85
N ARG A 720 32.26 14.76 12.83
CA ARG A 720 33.58 14.83 12.19
C ARG A 720 33.78 16.09 11.34
N GLY A 721 32.71 16.85 11.07
CA GLY A 721 32.77 18.05 10.23
C GLY A 721 33.17 17.78 8.79
N GLY A 722 33.05 16.52 8.33
CA GLY A 722 33.47 16.10 6.99
C GLY A 722 32.55 16.59 5.87
N GLN A 723 31.37 17.11 6.21
CA GLN A 723 30.34 17.56 5.26
C GLN A 723 29.79 18.96 5.61
N PRO A 724 29.44 19.78 4.60
CA PRO A 724 28.98 21.16 4.81
C PRO A 724 27.50 21.27 5.19
N TYR A 725 27.14 20.75 6.37
CA TYR A 725 25.78 20.93 6.93
C TYR A 725 25.53 22.36 7.40
N PHE A 726 26.58 23.05 7.85
CA PHE A 726 26.49 24.35 8.49
C PHE A 726 27.38 25.39 7.81
N LEU A 727 26.97 26.65 7.92
CA LEU A 727 27.76 27.84 7.59
C LEU A 727 27.89 28.69 8.86
N THR A 728 29.09 29.18 9.10
CA THR A 728 29.32 30.24 10.09
C THR A 728 28.71 31.56 9.60
N ASP A 729 28.51 32.52 10.51
CA ASP A 729 27.98 33.85 10.13
C ASP A 729 28.91 34.59 9.16
N GLY A 730 30.22 34.41 9.30
CA GLY A 730 31.21 34.95 8.37
C GLY A 730 31.08 34.38 6.95
N GLU A 731 30.93 33.07 6.84
CA GLU A 731 30.73 32.37 5.55
C GLU A 731 29.41 32.77 4.90
N ARG A 732 28.33 32.86 5.68
CA ARG A 732 27.02 33.35 5.20
C ARG A 732 27.16 34.77 4.62
N ALA A 733 27.74 35.70 5.38
CA ALA A 733 27.91 37.09 4.95
C ALA A 733 28.80 37.21 3.70
N ALA A 734 29.85 36.40 3.60
CA ALA A 734 30.71 36.34 2.42
C ALA A 734 29.98 35.82 1.18
N PHE A 735 29.16 34.77 1.31
CA PHE A 735 28.31 34.28 0.21
C PHE A 735 27.26 35.31 -0.21
N ASP A 736 26.60 35.97 0.73
CA ASP A 736 25.58 36.99 0.45
C ASP A 736 26.20 38.23 -0.22
N TRP A 737 27.49 38.52 0.05
CA TRP A 737 28.25 39.54 -0.66
C TRP A 737 28.61 39.09 -2.09
N LEU A 738 29.08 37.84 -2.25
CA LEU A 738 29.40 37.27 -3.57
C LEU A 738 28.17 37.24 -4.49
N GLU A 739 27.00 36.89 -3.97
CA GLU A 739 25.74 36.89 -4.73
C GLU A 739 25.38 38.30 -5.23
N ARG A 740 25.51 39.32 -4.36
CA ARG A 740 25.15 40.72 -4.68
C ARG A 740 26.22 41.48 -5.46
N SER A 741 27.44 40.97 -5.53
CA SER A 741 28.56 41.66 -6.18
C SER A 741 28.29 41.86 -7.68
N PRO A 742 28.39 43.11 -8.21
CA PRO A 742 28.16 43.39 -9.63
C PRO A 742 29.25 42.80 -10.53
N VAL A 743 30.42 42.49 -9.96
CA VAL A 743 31.54 41.90 -10.69
C VAL A 743 31.23 40.43 -10.97
N ARG A 744 31.09 40.07 -12.25
CA ARG A 744 30.82 38.70 -12.70
C ARG A 744 32.09 37.85 -12.72
N GLY A 745 31.91 36.54 -12.54
CA GLY A 745 32.97 35.56 -12.67
C GLY A 745 32.87 34.44 -11.64
N ALA A 746 33.56 33.35 -11.94
CA ALA A 746 33.59 32.14 -11.15
C ALA A 746 34.40 32.29 -9.86
N VAL A 747 34.19 31.36 -8.93
CA VAL A 747 34.83 31.31 -7.62
C VAL A 747 35.67 30.03 -7.50
N MET A 748 36.92 30.17 -7.08
CA MET A 748 37.72 29.05 -6.57
C MET A 748 37.61 29.02 -5.05
N ALA A 749 37.26 27.87 -4.50
CA ALA A 749 37.16 27.62 -3.06
C ALA A 749 37.75 26.25 -2.73
N PRO A 750 38.10 25.96 -1.46
CA PRO A 750 38.33 24.60 -1.00
C PRO A 750 37.12 23.70 -1.28
N ILE A 751 37.31 22.37 -1.32
CA ILE A 751 36.23 21.43 -1.72
C ILE A 751 34.97 21.58 -0.87
N TYR A 752 35.16 21.76 0.45
CA TYR A 752 34.08 21.90 1.43
C TYR A 752 33.11 23.02 1.05
N SER A 753 33.65 24.19 0.71
CA SER A 753 32.87 25.39 0.40
C SER A 753 32.53 25.52 -1.08
N GLY A 754 33.35 24.93 -1.95
CA GLY A 754 33.11 24.87 -3.39
C GLY A 754 31.85 24.12 -3.79
N LEU A 755 31.36 23.21 -2.93
CA LEU A 755 30.04 22.58 -3.08
C LEU A 755 28.88 23.58 -2.91
N ALA A 756 29.04 24.58 -2.05
CA ALA A 756 27.99 25.53 -1.71
C ALA A 756 27.96 26.78 -2.60
N VAL A 757 29.10 27.13 -3.21
CA VAL A 757 29.26 28.30 -4.08
C VAL A 757 28.11 28.42 -5.09
N PRO A 758 27.76 27.40 -5.90
CA PRO A 758 26.77 27.60 -6.96
C PRO A 758 25.37 27.92 -6.48
N TYR A 759 24.86 27.16 -5.51
CA TYR A 759 23.48 27.37 -5.07
C TYR A 759 23.33 28.63 -4.20
N ARG A 760 24.39 29.04 -3.48
CA ARG A 760 24.38 30.26 -2.64
C ARG A 760 24.58 31.54 -3.43
N THR A 761 25.37 31.48 -4.50
CA THR A 761 25.82 32.71 -5.19
C THR A 761 25.35 32.82 -6.63
N GLY A 762 24.83 31.74 -7.23
CA GLY A 762 24.56 31.66 -8.67
C GLY A 762 25.83 31.65 -9.53
N ARG A 763 27.02 31.49 -8.93
CA ARG A 763 28.31 31.51 -9.64
C ARG A 763 28.86 30.11 -9.83
N GLU A 764 29.65 29.93 -10.87
CA GLU A 764 30.36 28.69 -11.10
C GLU A 764 31.45 28.48 -10.05
N SER A 765 31.63 27.22 -9.65
CA SER A 765 32.69 26.80 -8.75
C SER A 765 33.79 26.08 -9.53
N TRP A 766 35.05 26.42 -9.25
CA TRP A 766 36.20 25.78 -9.89
C TRP A 766 36.36 24.30 -9.53
N VAL A 767 35.99 23.96 -8.29
CA VAL A 767 35.97 22.60 -7.76
C VAL A 767 34.77 22.45 -6.85
N GLY A 768 33.99 21.39 -7.02
CA GLY A 768 32.84 21.09 -6.19
C GLY A 768 32.51 19.61 -6.28
N GLU A 769 31.30 19.27 -6.70
CA GLU A 769 30.90 17.85 -6.71
C GLU A 769 31.77 17.04 -7.70
N VAL A 770 32.13 15.82 -7.30
CA VAL A 770 33.11 14.97 -7.98
C VAL A 770 32.72 14.62 -9.41
N SER A 771 31.46 14.26 -9.62
CA SER A 771 30.88 13.85 -10.89
C SER A 771 30.82 15.00 -11.89
N TRP A 772 30.76 16.24 -11.41
CA TRP A 772 30.58 17.43 -12.26
C TRP A 772 31.81 18.31 -12.40
N THR A 773 32.89 18.03 -11.65
CA THR A 773 34.14 18.81 -11.71
C THR A 773 35.15 18.18 -12.68
N PRO A 774 35.58 18.90 -13.75
CA PRO A 774 36.62 18.40 -14.64
C PRO A 774 37.94 18.20 -13.91
N HIS A 775 38.61 17.06 -14.14
CA HIS A 775 39.87 16.71 -13.48
C HIS A 775 39.81 16.84 -11.94
N PHE A 776 38.72 16.37 -11.34
CA PHE A 776 38.41 16.55 -9.92
C PHE A 776 39.59 16.30 -8.98
N ASP A 777 40.30 15.17 -9.09
CA ASP A 777 41.38 14.85 -8.14
C ASP A 777 42.51 15.88 -8.15
N ARG A 778 42.88 16.33 -9.36
CA ARG A 778 43.89 17.38 -9.54
C ARG A 778 43.37 18.72 -9.01
N ARG A 779 42.17 19.14 -9.42
CA ARG A 779 41.61 20.43 -8.99
C ARG A 779 41.41 20.48 -7.48
N ARG A 780 40.88 19.43 -6.87
CA ARG A 780 40.77 19.31 -5.41
C ARG A 780 42.13 19.46 -4.73
N ALA A 781 43.14 18.71 -5.17
CA ALA A 781 44.47 18.78 -4.56
C ALA A 781 45.12 20.16 -4.72
N GLU A 782 44.99 20.79 -5.88
CA GLU A 782 45.53 22.14 -6.15
C GLU A 782 44.81 23.22 -5.35
N ALA A 783 43.48 23.17 -5.24
CA ALA A 783 42.70 24.08 -4.40
C ALA A 783 43.08 23.93 -2.92
N GLU A 784 43.08 22.71 -2.39
CA GLU A 784 43.45 22.48 -0.98
C GLU A 784 44.89 22.91 -0.70
N ALA A 785 45.84 22.64 -1.60
CA ALA A 785 47.24 23.09 -1.45
C ALA A 785 47.36 24.63 -1.47
N LEU A 786 46.56 25.32 -2.30
CA LEU A 786 46.52 26.78 -2.34
C LEU A 786 46.00 27.35 -1.02
N PHE A 787 44.81 26.91 -0.57
CA PHE A 787 44.16 27.47 0.63
C PHE A 787 44.78 27.02 1.95
N SER A 788 45.60 25.96 1.94
CA SER A 788 46.42 25.56 3.09
C SER A 788 47.80 26.24 3.12
N GLY A 789 48.16 27.00 2.07
CA GLY A 789 49.45 27.70 1.99
C GLY A 789 50.65 26.82 1.65
N HIS A 790 50.44 25.55 1.30
CA HIS A 790 51.51 24.62 0.92
C HIS A 790 51.99 24.79 -0.53
N LEU A 791 51.29 25.61 -1.33
CA LEU A 791 51.61 25.83 -2.73
C LEU A 791 52.68 26.94 -2.89
N PRO A 792 53.84 26.68 -3.55
CA PRO A 792 54.84 27.71 -3.80
C PRO A 792 54.30 28.89 -4.61
N ARG A 793 54.77 30.12 -4.33
CA ARG A 793 54.29 31.37 -4.95
C ARG A 793 54.15 31.31 -6.47
N ALA A 794 55.20 30.84 -7.17
CA ALA A 794 55.18 30.76 -8.63
C ALA A 794 54.03 29.87 -9.16
N ARG A 795 53.80 28.73 -8.49
CA ARG A 795 52.74 27.79 -8.84
C ARG A 795 51.36 28.31 -8.44
N ALA A 796 51.25 29.03 -7.32
CA ALA A 796 50.01 29.69 -6.90
C ALA A 796 49.56 30.77 -7.89
N VAL A 797 50.49 31.64 -8.32
CA VAL A 797 50.19 32.67 -9.33
C VAL A 797 49.83 32.03 -10.68
N ALA A 798 50.57 31.00 -11.11
CA ALA A 798 50.27 30.30 -12.36
C ALA A 798 48.89 29.59 -12.33
N LEU A 799 48.54 28.96 -11.20
CA LEU A 799 47.24 28.33 -11.00
C LEU A 799 46.11 29.37 -11.09
N VAL A 800 46.23 30.47 -10.35
CA VAL A 800 45.21 31.53 -10.34
C VAL A 800 45.02 32.12 -11.73
N ARG A 801 46.09 32.45 -12.46
CA ARG A 801 46.02 32.99 -13.82
C ARG A 801 45.40 32.01 -14.84
N SER A 802 45.73 30.73 -14.73
CA SER A 802 45.22 29.69 -15.66
C SER A 802 43.81 29.19 -15.31
N SER A 803 43.33 29.45 -14.08
CA SER A 803 42.04 28.94 -13.60
C SER A 803 40.81 29.62 -14.21
N GLY A 804 40.96 30.84 -14.73
CA GLY A 804 39.85 31.63 -15.29
C GLY A 804 38.86 32.17 -14.25
N VAL A 805 39.13 32.02 -12.95
CA VAL A 805 38.24 32.51 -11.89
C VAL A 805 38.43 34.00 -11.62
N ARG A 806 37.39 34.64 -11.08
CA ARG A 806 37.43 36.05 -10.66
C ARG A 806 37.61 36.21 -9.16
N PHE A 807 37.17 35.23 -8.39
CA PHE A 807 37.20 35.27 -6.93
C PHE A 807 37.89 34.04 -6.37
N LEU A 808 38.64 34.23 -5.28
CA LEU A 808 39.04 33.16 -4.39
C LEU A 808 38.28 33.31 -3.07
N TYR A 809 37.74 32.21 -2.56
CA TYR A 809 36.98 32.16 -1.33
C TYR A 809 37.69 31.27 -0.31
N ALA A 810 38.16 31.85 0.78
CA ALA A 810 38.70 31.14 1.93
C ALA A 810 37.63 31.00 3.00
N ASP A 811 37.31 29.76 3.35
CA ASP A 811 36.34 29.39 4.37
C ASP A 811 36.90 29.48 5.79
N CYS A 812 36.07 29.21 6.79
CA CYS A 812 36.47 29.35 8.19
C CYS A 812 37.29 28.17 8.75
N LEU A 813 37.68 27.20 7.92
CA LEU A 813 38.45 26.03 8.33
C LEU A 813 39.97 26.31 8.34
N LYS A 814 40.39 27.31 9.12
CA LYS A 814 41.80 27.70 9.36
C LYS A 814 42.65 27.78 8.08
N ARG A 815 42.20 28.57 7.10
CA ARG A 815 42.89 28.76 5.82
C ARG A 815 44.05 29.76 5.91
N ALA A 816 45.04 29.59 5.04
CA ALA A 816 46.17 30.51 4.93
C ALA A 816 45.73 31.87 4.37
N ASP A 817 46.37 32.95 4.81
CA ASP A 817 46.18 34.28 4.20
C ASP A 817 46.87 34.29 2.82
N LEU A 818 46.08 34.44 1.76
CA LEU A 818 46.57 34.42 0.38
C LEU A 818 47.08 35.79 -0.08
N ALA A 819 46.84 36.87 0.67
CA ALA A 819 47.23 38.22 0.28
C ALA A 819 48.76 38.38 0.06
N PRO A 820 49.64 37.82 0.91
CA PRO A 820 51.09 37.86 0.66
C PRO A 820 51.49 37.03 -0.56
N LEU A 821 50.88 35.85 -0.71
CA LEU A 821 51.21 34.88 -1.76
C LEU A 821 50.86 35.42 -3.16
N LEU A 822 49.70 36.08 -3.29
CA LEU A 822 49.15 36.56 -4.56
C LEU A 822 49.31 38.08 -4.76
N ARG A 823 50.26 38.70 -4.05
CA ARG A 823 50.57 40.14 -4.20
C ARG A 823 50.87 40.46 -5.67
N GLY A 824 50.07 41.34 -6.28
CA GLY A 824 50.14 41.72 -7.69
C GLY A 824 48.97 41.22 -8.54
N GLU A 825 48.36 40.10 -8.16
CA GLU A 825 47.20 39.52 -8.85
C GLU A 825 45.85 39.98 -8.26
N LEU A 826 45.87 40.52 -7.03
CA LEU A 826 44.67 40.92 -6.29
C LEU A 826 44.21 42.34 -6.66
N ALA A 827 42.91 42.49 -6.89
CA ALA A 827 42.22 43.76 -7.04
C ALA A 827 41.71 44.27 -5.68
N ALA A 828 41.10 43.40 -4.88
CA ALA A 828 40.60 43.71 -3.55
C ALA A 828 40.61 42.48 -2.64
N VAL A 829 40.65 42.71 -1.32
CA VAL A 829 40.51 41.66 -0.29
C VAL A 829 39.44 42.10 0.69
N ARG A 830 38.46 41.23 0.96
CA ARG A 830 37.36 41.50 1.89
C ARG A 830 37.27 40.40 2.92
N ARG A 831 37.26 40.78 4.20
CA ARG A 831 37.20 39.85 5.34
C ARG A 831 35.80 39.90 5.96
N PHE A 832 35.24 38.74 6.25
CA PHE A 832 33.92 38.52 6.84
C PHE A 832 34.10 37.62 8.06
N GLY A 833 34.54 38.19 9.18
CA GLY A 833 34.95 37.41 10.35
C GLY A 833 36.09 36.45 10.01
N CYS A 834 35.83 35.14 10.05
CA CYS A 834 36.79 34.09 9.71
C CYS A 834 36.87 33.76 8.21
N ALA A 835 35.90 34.18 7.39
CA ALA A 835 35.90 33.94 5.94
C ALA A 835 36.54 35.13 5.20
N THR A 836 37.20 34.88 4.07
CA THR A 836 37.83 35.93 3.26
C THR A 836 37.54 35.73 1.77
N VAL A 837 37.16 36.81 1.10
CA VAL A 837 36.98 36.86 -0.35
C VAL A 837 38.09 37.70 -0.97
N TYR A 838 38.82 37.09 -1.89
CA TYR A 838 39.88 37.73 -2.67
C TYR A 838 39.36 37.97 -4.09
N GLU A 839 39.31 39.22 -4.51
CA GLU A 839 38.97 39.58 -5.89
C GLU A 839 40.25 39.68 -6.71
N LEU A 840 40.31 38.95 -7.82
CA LEU A 840 41.44 38.93 -8.75
C LEU A 840 41.34 40.07 -9.75
N ARG A 841 42.47 40.60 -10.21
CA ARG A 841 42.52 41.53 -11.34
C ARG A 841 42.06 40.80 -12.61
N SER A 842 41.44 41.52 -13.54
CA SER A 842 41.09 40.92 -14.83
C SER A 842 42.38 40.48 -15.52
N PRO A 843 42.42 39.29 -16.15
CA PRO A 843 43.55 38.94 -17.00
C PRO A 843 43.73 40.08 -18.01
N ARG A 844 44.95 40.62 -18.08
CA ARG A 844 45.31 41.63 -19.09
C ARG A 844 45.40 41.01 -20.46
#